data_AF-Q8YKV1-F1
#
_entry.id   AF-Q8YKV1-F1
#
_cell.length_a   1.000
_cell.length_b   1.000
_cell.length_c   1.000
_cell.angle_alpha   90.00
_cell.angle_beta   90.00
_cell.angle_gamma   90.00
#
_symmetry.space_group_name_H-M   'P 1'
#
loop_
_entity.id
_entity.type
_entity.pdbx_description
1 polymer ?
#
loop_
_entity_poly.entity_id
_entity_poly.type
_entity_poly.pdbx_seq_one_letter_code
_entity_poly.pdbx_strand_id
1 'polypeptide(L)'
;MNNYNHYQVGGSLREGTEIYVHRQADSDLYTGLKAGIFCYVLNSRQMGKSSLRVRTMSRLQSEGFVCIAFEMRELCVYQVSADEFYGGFVSHFASELNIEIDLESWWSQNALLHPFLRLSKFVEEVLLANISQQIIVFVDEIDSILNLEFKDDFFAFVRACYNKRADKPQFQRLTFALFGVATPTDLIADNKFTPLNVDSSAIELTGFQLSEAKPLEQGLIEVAANPTKVMAEILAWTGGQPFLTQWLCQLINTANTFIASGWENSAVEAIVRSQMIEHWLANDRQQHFQTIRDRILHNKSLACWSLGLYQQLLNKGELSAEDSWELMQLCLSGLVVKRQGKLSIYNRIYATVFDYTWTEKALRAIRPYGAELAAWEISQDAQYLLQNEALQWALVWAKGLSLSHSDYQFLSASQAQELAIAQSKTQTAIQQETQAIQRLKTVQHQTKKRLRIGAIALSAAVISTIGTFFYFQQSEQQLRTNADILNLEREGSRILQVRADGNQLKDLLGAMKLAQRLKQLTKQHSFKHLPTHTPLFALQAVLATINEQNRWHLDSPAVAIAFSRDGQKLATGGEDGAITLWTLQGKKIQTIKTHKTKTLQGFPISITSLSFSPDGQYILSADSDYEIQVWHLKTGTLVNKLKLDQETLSDVQFTNDNNIVLVNDFGRVAVLNLQWKLLYTRQIAPPQQGIDLTISLEGDAIVFINAQGKPEVRDIKTGTLIKTYPNITHNLGDRLWHSFHTKDGAYISANLNTLKLWHPDGTLQAEIKTHQLLVSGFSSSFDGSVIATSHPDGMLKLWKIHPQKISTTLTPPIQTPRVVVGNQQRINRIQLPGEKLKIAGAKSDAQNRIMDATLSPDGQIIAATKFNGEMTLYKADGSELRTIQTNLPESMIKVSPDGSRLVLLSIRQQKIQFRLANGDLIQEMDAAHYKPGIEFSPDGKELAIAGNEPDKIQLWSSEGKFLKTIKDADSLYFSPNNQTYITVTSANNPIPTLRLWRRDGKLLKTLSGQPHEITAMGFSPSGQFMVGDRFGKLVVWSAEGNLIQTLNHGAAIIDIALRNDGQQLATVGINQNIKLWRSDGTFIRTLETNQIGRFEFSPDGQLLIAKTIDSTIHIWQADGTPITRIPMGGAFNTFLNFTPDGNRLISSSGSMLYSLNLNLDDLLTQGCNWLGDYFQNHPQELQQLPSCHNQ
;
A
#
# COMPACT_ATOMS: atom_id res chain seq x y z
N MET A 1 -57.58 -29.29 12.88
CA MET A 1 -56.83 -29.67 14.09
C MET A 1 -55.40 -29.23 13.88
N ASN A 2 -54.86 -28.45 14.81
CA ASN A 2 -53.79 -27.48 14.57
C ASN A 2 -52.44 -28.13 14.20
N ASN A 3 -51.92 -27.81 13.01
CA ASN A 3 -50.55 -28.10 12.58
C ASN A 3 -49.55 -27.35 13.49
N TYR A 4 -49.19 -27.94 14.64
CA TYR A 4 -48.00 -27.54 15.36
C TYR A 4 -46.79 -28.07 14.59
N ASN A 5 -46.09 -27.16 13.89
CA ASN A 5 -44.84 -27.47 13.21
C ASN A 5 -43.80 -27.87 14.28
N HIS A 6 -43.61 -29.17 14.51
CA HIS A 6 -42.73 -29.73 15.56
C HIS A 6 -41.24 -29.47 15.32
N TYR A 7 -40.86 -28.77 14.25
CA TYR A 7 -39.47 -28.49 13.90
C TYR A 7 -39.31 -27.04 13.47
N GLN A 8 -38.14 -26.45 13.76
CA GLN A 8 -37.80 -25.09 13.33
C GLN A 8 -36.52 -25.12 12.49
N VAL A 9 -36.70 -24.99 11.18
CA VAL A 9 -35.61 -24.99 10.20
C VAL A 9 -35.09 -23.57 10.03
N GLY A 10 -33.85 -23.35 10.47
CA GLY A 10 -33.19 -22.04 10.42
C GLY A 10 -33.56 -21.11 11.60
N GLY A 11 -32.76 -20.06 11.75
CA GLY A 11 -32.90 -19.11 12.87
C GLY A 11 -32.48 -19.69 14.23
N SER A 12 -32.59 -18.87 15.27
CA SER A 12 -32.34 -19.27 16.65
C SER A 12 -33.58 -19.88 17.29
N LEU A 13 -33.38 -20.94 18.09
CA LEU A 13 -34.43 -21.50 18.92
C LEU A 13 -34.65 -20.62 20.15
N ARG A 14 -35.91 -20.38 20.51
CA ARG A 14 -36.26 -19.64 21.72
C ARG A 14 -35.97 -20.46 22.98
N GLU A 15 -35.86 -19.77 24.10
CA GLU A 15 -35.81 -20.42 25.40
C GLU A 15 -37.07 -21.27 25.64
N GLY A 16 -36.93 -22.41 26.31
CA GLY A 16 -38.05 -23.30 26.65
C GLY A 16 -38.61 -24.15 25.50
N THR A 17 -38.07 -24.05 24.28
CA THR A 17 -38.54 -24.91 23.18
C THR A 17 -38.15 -26.38 23.43
N GLU A 18 -39.11 -27.30 23.34
CA GLU A 18 -38.90 -28.72 23.62
C GLU A 18 -38.03 -29.45 22.59
N ILE A 19 -37.76 -28.83 21.43
CA ILE A 19 -37.07 -29.44 20.28
C ILE A 19 -35.55 -29.20 20.27
N TYR A 20 -35.02 -28.50 21.29
CA TYR A 20 -33.59 -28.23 21.37
C TYR A 20 -32.81 -29.47 21.79
N VAL A 21 -31.74 -29.75 21.07
CA VAL A 21 -30.83 -30.87 21.35
C VAL A 21 -29.63 -30.37 22.15
N HIS A 22 -29.51 -30.83 23.39
CA HIS A 22 -28.36 -30.55 24.25
C HIS A 22 -27.13 -31.34 23.81
N ARG A 23 -25.99 -30.65 23.69
CA ARG A 23 -24.69 -31.22 23.30
C ARG A 23 -23.66 -31.02 24.41
N GLN A 24 -22.52 -31.68 24.30
CA GLN A 24 -21.38 -31.46 25.20
C GLN A 24 -20.94 -29.97 25.23
N ALA A 25 -20.97 -29.30 24.08
CA ALA A 25 -20.64 -27.88 23.95
C ALA A 25 -21.50 -26.95 24.83
N ASP A 26 -22.76 -27.33 25.13
CA ASP A 26 -23.61 -26.60 26.08
C ASP A 26 -23.00 -26.55 27.48
N SER A 27 -22.50 -27.70 27.93
CA SER A 27 -21.90 -27.82 29.26
C SER A 27 -20.52 -27.17 29.32
N ASP A 28 -19.72 -27.33 28.27
CA ASP A 28 -18.37 -26.78 28.19
C ASP A 28 -18.41 -25.23 28.17
N LEU A 29 -19.25 -24.65 27.31
CA LEU A 29 -19.41 -23.20 27.22
C LEU A 29 -19.94 -22.61 28.53
N TYR A 30 -21.00 -23.21 29.09
CA TYR A 30 -21.58 -22.74 30.35
C TYR A 30 -20.57 -22.81 31.50
N THR A 31 -19.85 -23.92 31.64
CA THR A 31 -18.87 -24.10 32.73
C THR A 31 -17.68 -23.16 32.57
N GLY A 32 -17.17 -22.99 31.35
CA GLY A 32 -16.08 -22.06 31.05
C GLY A 32 -16.44 -20.61 31.37
N LEU A 33 -17.60 -20.15 30.90
CA LEU A 33 -18.06 -18.77 31.15
C LEU A 33 -18.35 -18.53 32.64
N LYS A 34 -18.92 -19.51 33.35
CA LYS A 34 -19.14 -19.44 34.79
C LYS A 34 -17.83 -19.35 35.58
N ALA A 35 -16.77 -19.97 35.09
CA ALA A 35 -15.42 -19.88 35.66
C ALA A 35 -14.68 -18.59 35.27
N GLY A 36 -15.30 -17.70 34.49
CA GLY A 36 -14.69 -16.45 34.03
C GLY A 36 -13.66 -16.62 32.90
N ILE A 37 -13.67 -17.78 32.23
CA ILE A 37 -12.79 -18.10 31.10
C ILE A 37 -13.32 -17.45 29.83
N PHE A 38 -12.44 -16.89 29.02
CA PHE A 38 -12.79 -16.39 27.70
C PHE A 38 -13.13 -17.55 26.77
N CYS A 39 -14.32 -17.59 26.20
CA CYS A 39 -14.74 -18.69 25.31
C CYS A 39 -14.94 -18.21 23.87
N TYR A 40 -14.65 -19.05 22.89
CA TYR A 40 -15.03 -18.78 21.51
C TYR A 40 -15.61 -20.02 20.82
N VAL A 41 -16.68 -19.78 20.06
CA VAL A 41 -17.45 -20.77 19.31
C VAL A 41 -17.37 -20.39 17.83
N LEU A 42 -16.25 -20.72 17.20
CA LEU A 42 -15.96 -20.42 15.80
C LEU A 42 -16.21 -21.67 14.96
N ASN A 43 -17.30 -21.68 14.18
CA ASN A 43 -17.69 -22.83 13.38
C ASN A 43 -18.52 -22.41 12.17
N SER A 44 -18.68 -23.31 11.19
CA SER A 44 -19.49 -23.12 9.99
C SER A 44 -20.92 -22.63 10.29
N ARG A 45 -21.57 -22.02 9.28
CA ARG A 45 -22.97 -21.55 9.39
C ARG A 45 -23.90 -22.73 9.70
N GLN A 46 -25.05 -22.44 10.29
CA GLN A 46 -26.12 -23.44 10.53
C GLN A 46 -25.78 -24.59 11.52
N MET A 47 -24.81 -24.36 12.41
CA MET A 47 -24.40 -25.29 13.49
C MET A 47 -25.09 -25.07 14.85
N GLY A 48 -26.12 -24.21 14.90
CA GLY A 48 -26.88 -23.93 16.13
C GLY A 48 -26.16 -23.02 17.14
N LYS A 49 -25.22 -22.18 16.68
CA LYS A 49 -24.45 -21.23 17.51
C LYS A 49 -25.34 -20.27 18.29
N SER A 50 -26.25 -19.58 17.61
CA SER A 50 -27.13 -18.60 18.26
C SER A 50 -28.10 -19.26 19.24
N SER A 51 -28.58 -20.47 18.96
CA SER A 51 -29.41 -21.24 19.91
C SER A 51 -28.62 -21.66 21.16
N LEU A 52 -27.34 -22.05 21.01
CA LEU A 52 -26.43 -22.31 22.13
C LEU A 52 -26.19 -21.04 22.97
N ARG A 53 -25.98 -19.89 22.32
CA ARG A 53 -25.83 -18.59 22.97
C ARG A 53 -27.06 -18.26 23.83
N VAL A 54 -28.26 -18.31 23.24
CA VAL A 54 -29.52 -17.98 23.93
C VAL A 54 -29.73 -18.86 25.16
N ARG A 55 -29.52 -20.18 25.06
CA ARG A 55 -29.67 -21.10 26.20
C ARG A 55 -28.65 -20.88 27.29
N THR A 56 -27.40 -20.68 26.91
CA THR A 56 -26.32 -20.46 27.87
C THR A 56 -26.54 -19.16 28.62
N MET A 57 -26.91 -18.09 27.89
CA MET A 57 -27.25 -16.79 28.45
C MET A 57 -28.41 -16.87 29.44
N SER A 58 -29.52 -17.52 29.09
CA SER A 58 -30.66 -17.68 29.99
C SER A 58 -30.28 -18.46 31.25
N ARG A 59 -29.52 -19.56 31.10
CA ARG A 59 -29.05 -20.37 32.23
C ARG A 59 -28.18 -19.55 33.18
N LEU A 60 -27.26 -18.75 32.67
CA LEU A 60 -26.42 -17.85 33.46
C LEU A 60 -27.24 -16.76 34.15
N GLN A 61 -28.21 -16.16 33.46
CA GLN A 61 -29.11 -15.16 34.03
C GLN A 61 -29.97 -15.71 35.18
N SER A 62 -30.44 -16.96 35.06
CA SER A 62 -31.18 -17.63 36.14
C SER A 62 -30.36 -17.83 37.43
N GLU A 63 -29.02 -17.78 37.32
CA GLU A 63 -28.07 -17.88 38.43
C GLU A 63 -27.52 -16.53 38.88
N GLY A 64 -28.09 -15.42 38.39
CA GLY A 64 -27.75 -14.06 38.83
C GLY A 64 -26.59 -13.39 38.08
N PHE A 65 -26.14 -13.96 36.95
CA PHE A 65 -25.19 -13.29 36.06
C PHE A 65 -25.90 -12.23 35.21
N VAL A 66 -25.25 -11.09 35.01
CA VAL A 66 -25.67 -10.09 34.03
C VAL A 66 -25.10 -10.48 32.69
N CYS A 67 -25.96 -10.71 31.70
CA CYS A 67 -25.54 -11.10 30.36
C CYS A 67 -25.99 -10.05 29.36
N ILE A 68 -25.12 -9.72 28.41
CA ILE A 68 -25.42 -8.83 27.28
C ILE A 68 -24.94 -9.49 25.99
N ALA A 69 -25.71 -9.31 24.91
CA ALA A 69 -25.37 -9.84 23.60
C ALA A 69 -25.26 -8.72 22.58
N PHE A 70 -24.20 -8.78 21.77
CA PHE A 70 -23.93 -7.89 20.67
C PHE A 70 -24.06 -8.65 19.35
N GLU A 71 -24.87 -8.16 18.42
CA GLU A 71 -24.93 -8.67 17.06
C GLU A 71 -24.07 -7.78 16.16
N MET A 72 -22.90 -8.29 15.76
CA MET A 72 -21.88 -7.45 15.13
C MET A 72 -22.31 -6.88 13.78
N ARG A 73 -23.28 -7.48 13.07
CA ARG A 73 -23.83 -6.89 11.84
C ARG A 73 -24.54 -5.56 12.07
N GLU A 74 -25.16 -5.36 13.23
CA GLU A 74 -25.86 -4.10 13.54
C GLU A 74 -24.86 -2.96 13.78
N LEU A 75 -23.66 -3.31 14.28
CA LEU A 75 -22.58 -2.37 14.55
C LEU A 75 -21.61 -2.19 13.37
N CYS A 76 -21.49 -3.19 12.49
CA CYS A 76 -20.59 -3.18 11.34
C CYS A 76 -21.32 -2.84 10.03
N VAL A 77 -22.01 -1.70 10.02
CA VAL A 77 -22.66 -1.19 8.78
C VAL A 77 -21.57 -0.78 7.78
N TYR A 78 -21.87 -0.85 6.47
CA TYR A 78 -20.91 -0.52 5.41
C TYR A 78 -20.29 0.88 5.62
N GLN A 79 -18.95 0.96 5.64
CA GLN A 79 -18.16 2.18 5.90
C GLN A 79 -18.30 2.80 7.30
N VAL A 80 -18.62 2.00 8.34
CA VAL A 80 -18.64 2.49 9.72
C VAL A 80 -17.27 3.01 10.18
N SER A 81 -17.25 4.19 10.80
CA SER A 81 -16.04 4.75 11.42
C SER A 81 -15.77 4.13 12.80
N ALA A 82 -14.54 4.25 13.30
CA ALA A 82 -14.20 3.78 14.64
C ALA A 82 -15.06 4.46 15.73
N ASP A 83 -15.33 5.76 15.59
CA ASP A 83 -16.17 6.51 16.53
C ASP A 83 -17.61 5.98 16.56
N GLU A 84 -18.21 5.71 15.41
CA GLU A 84 -19.57 5.15 15.32
C GLU A 84 -19.64 3.72 15.87
N PHE A 85 -18.64 2.89 15.55
CA PHE A 85 -18.57 1.51 16.02
C PHE A 85 -18.44 1.42 17.54
N TYR A 86 -17.44 2.08 18.13
CA TYR A 86 -17.21 2.05 19.58
C TYR A 86 -18.28 2.84 20.36
N GLY A 87 -18.82 3.90 19.78
CA GLY A 87 -19.96 4.64 20.33
C GLY A 87 -21.23 3.78 20.37
N GLY A 88 -21.49 3.02 19.30
CA GLY A 88 -22.57 2.04 19.25
C GLY A 88 -22.44 0.95 20.33
N PHE A 89 -21.21 0.47 20.56
CA PHE A 89 -20.94 -0.46 21.67
C PHE A 89 -21.33 0.11 23.04
N VAL A 90 -20.92 1.35 23.33
CA VAL A 90 -21.25 2.02 24.59
C VAL A 90 -22.75 2.29 24.73
N SER A 91 -23.38 2.73 23.64
CA SER A 91 -24.83 2.96 23.59
C SER A 91 -25.61 1.69 23.96
N HIS A 92 -25.23 0.55 23.36
CA HIS A 92 -25.87 -0.73 23.63
C HIS A 92 -25.65 -1.22 25.06
N PHE A 93 -24.44 -1.04 25.62
CA PHE A 93 -24.19 -1.34 27.03
C PHE A 93 -25.09 -0.53 27.96
N ALA A 94 -25.25 0.76 27.70
CA ALA A 94 -26.05 1.63 28.56
C ALA A 94 -27.55 1.33 28.44
N SER A 95 -28.06 1.07 27.23
CA SER A 95 -29.47 0.75 27.02
C SER A 95 -29.87 -0.60 27.59
N GLU A 96 -29.11 -1.66 27.30
CA GLU A 96 -29.45 -3.04 27.72
C GLU A 96 -29.33 -3.24 29.23
N LEU A 97 -28.41 -2.50 29.87
CA LEU A 97 -28.17 -2.61 31.31
C LEU A 97 -28.83 -1.51 32.12
N ASN A 98 -29.64 -0.65 31.49
CA ASN A 98 -30.36 0.45 32.14
C ASN A 98 -29.44 1.37 32.97
N ILE A 99 -28.27 1.70 32.43
CA ILE A 99 -27.30 2.59 33.09
C ILE A 99 -27.73 4.04 32.85
N GLU A 100 -28.03 4.77 33.93
CA GLU A 100 -28.36 6.19 33.85
C GLU A 100 -27.12 7.03 33.52
N ILE A 101 -26.96 7.39 32.25
CA ILE A 101 -25.87 8.25 31.78
C ILE A 101 -26.31 9.08 30.57
N ASP A 102 -25.93 10.35 30.55
CA ASP A 102 -26.03 11.19 29.35
C ASP A 102 -24.91 10.78 28.38
N LEU A 103 -25.23 9.83 27.50
CA LEU A 103 -24.28 9.21 26.57
C LEU A 103 -23.65 10.21 25.61
N GLU A 104 -24.44 11.13 25.06
CA GLU A 104 -23.96 12.10 24.08
C GLU A 104 -22.98 13.09 24.73
N SER A 105 -23.33 13.58 25.92
CA SER A 105 -22.46 14.44 26.71
C SER A 105 -21.21 13.70 27.21
N TRP A 106 -21.35 12.46 27.70
CA TRP A 106 -20.22 11.68 28.17
C TRP A 106 -19.25 11.33 27.03
N TRP A 107 -19.76 10.91 25.88
CA TRP A 107 -18.93 10.55 24.73
C TRP A 107 -18.17 11.76 24.18
N SER A 108 -18.85 12.90 24.04
CA SER A 108 -18.24 14.16 23.56
C SER A 108 -17.22 14.76 24.53
N GLN A 109 -17.47 14.70 25.85
CA GLN A 109 -16.51 15.15 26.87
C GLN A 109 -15.20 14.34 26.84
N ASN A 110 -15.25 13.09 26.38
CA ASN A 110 -14.08 12.22 26.25
C ASN A 110 -13.49 12.23 24.82
N ALA A 111 -13.87 13.18 23.96
CA ALA A 111 -13.45 13.25 22.55
C ALA A 111 -11.93 13.29 22.33
N LEU A 112 -11.16 13.76 23.32
CA LEU A 112 -9.69 13.80 23.26
C LEU A 112 -9.02 12.41 23.31
N LEU A 113 -9.76 11.38 23.72
CA LEU A 113 -9.28 9.99 23.73
C LEU A 113 -9.61 9.30 22.40
N HIS A 114 -8.76 8.36 21.98
CA HIS A 114 -9.07 7.46 20.87
C HIS A 114 -10.37 6.67 21.17
N PRO A 115 -11.26 6.38 20.19
CA PRO A 115 -12.54 5.71 20.44
C PRO A 115 -12.46 4.41 21.24
N PHE A 116 -11.44 3.58 20.96
CA PHE A 116 -11.11 2.39 21.77
C PHE A 116 -10.86 2.72 23.26
N LEU A 117 -10.07 3.76 23.55
CA LEU A 117 -9.78 4.18 24.94
C LEU A 117 -11.01 4.73 25.64
N ARG A 118 -11.94 5.36 24.91
CA ARG A 118 -13.24 5.79 25.45
C ARG A 118 -14.06 4.60 25.90
N LEU A 119 -14.16 3.54 25.09
CA LEU A 119 -14.83 2.29 25.51
C LEU A 119 -14.15 1.67 26.75
N SER A 120 -12.81 1.62 26.78
CA SER A 120 -12.09 1.11 27.97
C SER A 120 -12.39 1.91 29.24
N LYS A 121 -12.47 3.25 29.12
CA LYS A 121 -12.82 4.15 30.22
C LYS A 121 -14.28 3.98 30.65
N PHE A 122 -15.21 3.84 29.69
CA PHE A 122 -16.62 3.58 29.98
C PHE A 122 -16.79 2.27 30.78
N VAL A 123 -16.14 1.19 30.33
CA VAL A 123 -16.20 -0.10 31.04
C VAL A 123 -15.71 0.05 32.48
N GLU A 124 -14.63 0.80 32.68
CA GLU A 124 -14.01 0.94 33.99
C GLU A 124 -14.80 1.85 34.95
N GLU A 125 -15.13 3.06 34.51
CA GLU A 125 -15.67 4.12 35.37
C GLU A 125 -17.19 4.10 35.46
N VAL A 126 -17.87 3.52 34.45
CA VAL A 126 -19.33 3.53 34.35
C VAL A 126 -19.88 2.10 34.53
N LEU A 127 -19.54 1.18 33.63
CA LEU A 127 -20.14 -0.15 33.62
C LEU A 127 -19.84 -0.93 34.91
N LEU A 128 -18.56 -1.10 35.24
CA LEU A 128 -18.13 -1.87 36.42
C LEU A 128 -18.44 -1.14 37.74
N ALA A 129 -18.65 0.17 37.71
CA ALA A 129 -19.05 0.96 38.88
C ALA A 129 -20.54 0.80 39.19
N ASN A 130 -21.41 0.72 38.17
CA ASN A 130 -22.86 0.63 38.34
C ASN A 130 -23.36 -0.82 38.52
N ILE A 131 -22.69 -1.80 37.90
CA ILE A 131 -23.08 -3.20 37.99
C ILE A 131 -22.14 -3.92 38.96
N SER A 132 -22.68 -4.57 40.00
CA SER A 132 -21.91 -5.29 41.03
C SER A 132 -21.74 -6.79 40.75
N GLN A 133 -22.62 -7.35 39.93
CA GLN A 133 -22.68 -8.76 39.53
C GLN A 133 -21.57 -9.15 38.53
N GLN A 134 -21.46 -10.45 38.25
CA GLN A 134 -20.65 -10.99 37.15
C GLN A 134 -21.32 -10.65 35.81
N ILE A 135 -20.56 -10.09 34.88
CA ILE A 135 -20.97 -9.64 33.56
C ILE A 135 -20.38 -10.54 32.48
N ILE A 136 -21.22 -11.08 31.62
CA ILE A 136 -20.82 -11.89 30.47
C ILE A 136 -21.28 -11.20 29.18
N VAL A 137 -20.31 -10.88 28.33
CA VAL A 137 -20.50 -10.22 27.05
C VAL A 137 -20.43 -11.24 25.92
N PHE A 138 -21.56 -11.54 25.31
CA PHE A 138 -21.66 -12.38 24.12
C PHE A 138 -21.52 -11.51 22.87
N VAL A 139 -20.60 -11.86 21.98
CA VAL A 139 -20.40 -11.16 20.71
C VAL A 139 -20.69 -12.16 19.60
N ASP A 140 -21.82 -11.99 18.91
CA ASP A 140 -22.28 -12.85 17.82
C ASP A 140 -21.96 -12.25 16.45
N GLU A 141 -21.81 -13.10 15.45
CA GLU A 141 -21.40 -12.74 14.09
C GLU A 141 -20.07 -11.98 14.00
N ILE A 142 -19.07 -12.42 14.78
CA ILE A 142 -17.74 -11.79 14.82
C ILE A 142 -17.06 -11.71 13.45
N ASP A 143 -17.45 -12.54 12.47
CA ASP A 143 -16.98 -12.44 11.08
C ASP A 143 -17.29 -11.09 10.40
N SER A 144 -18.23 -10.30 10.92
CA SER A 144 -18.54 -8.96 10.40
C SER A 144 -17.40 -7.95 10.54
N ILE A 145 -16.50 -8.13 11.52
CA ILE A 145 -15.37 -7.18 11.72
C ILE A 145 -14.24 -7.37 10.72
N LEU A 146 -14.23 -8.46 9.96
CA LEU A 146 -13.11 -8.82 9.08
C LEU A 146 -12.84 -7.77 8.00
N ASN A 147 -13.86 -6.96 7.67
CA ASN A 147 -13.80 -5.89 6.68
C ASN A 147 -13.50 -4.50 7.28
N LEU A 148 -13.32 -4.38 8.60
CA LEU A 148 -13.00 -3.10 9.25
C LEU A 148 -11.49 -2.85 9.23
N GLU A 149 -11.11 -1.61 8.88
CA GLU A 149 -9.69 -1.18 8.86
C GLU A 149 -9.06 -1.17 10.26
N PHE A 150 -9.86 -1.06 11.33
CA PHE A 150 -9.44 -0.97 12.74
C PHE A 150 -9.79 -2.22 13.57
N LYS A 151 -10.00 -3.38 12.94
CA LYS A 151 -10.43 -4.62 13.63
C LYS A 151 -9.50 -5.07 14.77
N ASP A 152 -8.19 -4.79 14.66
CA ASP A 152 -7.20 -5.16 15.69
C ASP A 152 -7.41 -4.41 17.01
N ASP A 153 -7.96 -3.17 16.96
CA ASP A 153 -8.24 -2.36 18.14
C ASP A 153 -9.30 -3.02 19.03
N PHE A 154 -10.26 -3.74 18.45
CA PHE A 154 -11.32 -4.43 19.19
C PHE A 154 -10.75 -5.59 20.00
N PHE A 155 -9.79 -6.33 19.45
CA PHE A 155 -9.09 -7.40 20.19
C PHE A 155 -8.09 -6.85 21.19
N ALA A 156 -7.43 -5.72 20.88
CA ALA A 156 -6.63 -5.00 21.86
C ALA A 156 -7.49 -4.60 23.08
N PHE A 157 -8.75 -4.21 22.87
CA PHE A 157 -9.69 -3.94 23.95
C PHE A 157 -10.02 -5.15 24.81
N VAL A 158 -10.46 -6.26 24.21
CA VAL A 158 -10.79 -7.48 24.95
C VAL A 158 -9.59 -7.95 25.78
N ARG A 159 -8.39 -7.90 25.19
CA ARG A 159 -7.12 -8.23 25.85
C ARG A 159 -6.79 -7.27 26.99
N ALA A 160 -6.99 -5.96 26.79
CA ALA A 160 -6.76 -4.96 27.83
C ALA A 160 -7.69 -5.18 29.03
N CYS A 161 -8.96 -5.53 28.81
CA CYS A 161 -9.90 -5.90 29.88
C CYS A 161 -9.44 -7.13 30.66
N TYR A 162 -8.96 -8.17 29.97
CA TYR A 162 -8.44 -9.37 30.63
C TYR A 162 -7.17 -9.08 31.43
N ASN A 163 -6.19 -8.36 30.85
CA ASN A 163 -4.93 -8.05 31.53
C ASN A 163 -5.15 -7.20 32.80
N LYS A 164 -6.13 -6.29 32.78
CA LYS A 164 -6.51 -5.48 33.95
C LYS A 164 -7.02 -6.32 35.14
N ARG A 165 -7.38 -7.60 34.96
CA ARG A 165 -7.79 -8.51 36.05
C ARG A 165 -6.68 -8.73 37.10
N ALA A 166 -5.42 -8.58 36.71
CA ALA A 166 -4.27 -8.72 37.61
C ALA A 166 -4.18 -7.55 38.61
N ASP A 167 -4.40 -6.32 38.14
CA ASP A 167 -4.21 -5.10 38.93
C ASP A 167 -5.52 -4.56 39.53
N LYS A 168 -6.66 -4.88 38.90
CA LYS A 168 -7.98 -4.32 39.24
C LYS A 168 -9.00 -5.45 39.43
N PRO A 169 -9.29 -5.87 40.68
CA PRO A 169 -10.21 -6.97 40.98
C PRO A 169 -11.59 -6.83 40.34
N GLN A 170 -12.07 -5.60 40.15
CA GLN A 170 -13.35 -5.33 39.48
C GLN A 170 -13.45 -5.91 38.06
N PHE A 171 -12.33 -6.03 37.33
CA PHE A 171 -12.30 -6.62 35.97
C PHE A 171 -12.43 -8.15 35.98
N GLN A 172 -12.24 -8.83 37.11
CA GLN A 172 -12.49 -10.27 37.24
C GLN A 172 -13.96 -10.61 37.04
N ARG A 173 -14.84 -9.61 37.13
CA ARG A 173 -16.27 -9.74 36.90
C ARG A 173 -16.69 -9.63 35.44
N LEU A 174 -15.78 -9.33 34.51
CA LEU A 174 -16.11 -9.11 33.09
C LEU A 174 -15.52 -10.22 32.23
N THR A 175 -16.37 -11.03 31.60
CA THR A 175 -15.96 -12.14 30.71
C THR A 175 -16.58 -12.00 29.33
N PHE A 176 -15.86 -12.43 28.29
CA PHE A 176 -16.30 -12.35 26.90
C PHE A 176 -16.48 -13.74 26.28
N ALA A 177 -17.45 -13.85 25.37
CA ALA A 177 -17.73 -15.03 24.58
C ALA A 177 -17.90 -14.65 23.10
N LEU A 178 -17.10 -15.18 22.19
CA LEU A 178 -17.19 -14.86 20.75
C LEU A 178 -17.86 -15.97 19.94
N PHE A 179 -18.74 -15.60 19.01
CA PHE A 179 -19.44 -16.51 18.11
C PHE A 179 -19.33 -15.99 16.68
N GLY A 180 -19.10 -16.88 15.72
CA GLY A 180 -19.16 -16.51 14.31
C GLY A 180 -18.49 -17.52 13.40
N VAL A 181 -18.20 -17.08 12.17
CA VAL A 181 -17.68 -17.93 11.09
C VAL A 181 -16.36 -17.41 10.54
N ALA A 182 -15.37 -17.36 11.43
CA ALA A 182 -14.00 -16.92 11.17
C ALA A 182 -13.00 -17.91 11.80
N THR A 183 -11.77 -17.93 11.32
CA THR A 183 -10.67 -18.62 12.01
C THR A 183 -10.05 -17.69 13.06
N PRO A 184 -9.40 -18.21 14.12
CA PRO A 184 -8.66 -17.37 15.06
C PRO A 184 -7.63 -16.45 14.38
N THR A 185 -7.03 -16.89 13.27
CA THR A 185 -6.10 -16.10 12.46
C THR A 185 -6.78 -14.99 11.64
N ASP A 186 -8.00 -15.19 11.14
CA ASP A 186 -8.69 -14.14 10.35
C ASP A 186 -9.00 -12.89 11.20
N LEU A 187 -9.17 -13.12 12.50
CA LEU A 187 -9.53 -12.09 13.47
C LEU A 187 -8.36 -11.14 13.81
N ILE A 188 -7.13 -11.36 13.32
CA ILE A 188 -5.96 -10.49 13.55
C ILE A 188 -5.20 -10.21 12.25
N ALA A 189 -4.67 -8.98 12.09
CA ALA A 189 -3.86 -8.62 10.91
C ALA A 189 -2.36 -8.98 11.00
N ASP A 190 -1.78 -9.07 12.22
CA ASP A 190 -0.39 -9.49 12.44
C ASP A 190 -0.28 -10.97 12.88
N ASN A 191 0.16 -11.81 11.94
CA ASN A 191 0.30 -13.25 12.12
C ASN A 191 1.43 -13.66 13.08
N LYS A 192 2.24 -12.70 13.57
CA LYS A 192 3.29 -12.94 14.59
C LYS A 192 2.74 -12.97 16.02
N PHE A 193 1.49 -12.54 16.23
CA PHE A 193 0.83 -12.57 17.52
C PHE A 193 -0.25 -13.65 17.57
N THR A 194 -0.23 -14.48 18.60
CA THR A 194 -1.31 -15.41 18.89
C THR A 194 -2.61 -14.63 19.15
N PRO A 195 -3.76 -15.08 18.63
CA PRO A 195 -5.01 -14.31 18.57
C PRO A 195 -5.38 -13.64 19.90
N LEU A 196 -5.15 -14.35 20.99
CA LEU A 196 -5.63 -13.99 22.29
C LEU A 196 -4.67 -14.63 23.31
N ASN A 197 -3.59 -13.93 23.68
CA ASN A 197 -2.71 -14.30 24.81
C ASN A 197 -3.44 -14.13 26.16
N VAL A 198 -4.61 -14.73 26.26
CA VAL A 198 -5.47 -14.78 27.45
C VAL A 198 -5.91 -16.22 27.62
N ASP A 199 -6.12 -16.66 28.86
CA ASP A 199 -6.67 -18.00 29.12
C ASP A 199 -8.02 -18.13 28.41
N SER A 200 -8.02 -18.88 27.31
CA SER A 200 -9.15 -19.00 26.41
C SER A 200 -9.47 -20.46 26.11
N SER A 201 -10.75 -20.75 25.95
CA SER A 201 -11.25 -22.10 25.62
C SER A 201 -11.97 -22.06 24.27
N ALA A 202 -11.46 -22.83 23.31
CA ALA A 202 -12.19 -23.16 22.09
C ALA A 202 -13.33 -24.10 22.44
N ILE A 203 -14.55 -23.75 22.06
CA ILE A 203 -15.72 -24.61 22.23
C ILE A 203 -16.07 -25.22 20.87
N GLU A 204 -15.77 -26.51 20.72
CA GLU A 204 -16.06 -27.24 19.50
C GLU A 204 -17.56 -27.56 19.41
N LEU A 205 -18.16 -27.22 18.27
CA LEU A 205 -19.55 -27.60 17.97
C LEU A 205 -19.59 -28.78 17.01
N THR A 206 -20.05 -29.92 17.50
CA THR A 206 -20.26 -31.12 16.69
C THR A 206 -21.72 -31.25 16.25
N GLY A 207 -21.95 -32.13 15.26
CA GLY A 207 -23.28 -32.58 14.89
C GLY A 207 -23.94 -33.42 16.00
N PHE A 208 -25.27 -33.48 15.97
CA PHE A 208 -26.09 -34.24 16.90
C PHE A 208 -25.77 -35.73 16.85
N GLN A 209 -25.66 -36.33 18.04
CA GLN A 209 -25.60 -37.78 18.21
C GLN A 209 -27.00 -38.37 18.39
N LEU A 210 -27.17 -39.65 18.08
CA LEU A 210 -28.45 -40.34 18.23
C LEU A 210 -28.98 -40.28 19.67
N SER A 211 -28.10 -40.40 20.66
CA SER A 211 -28.48 -40.29 22.07
C SER A 211 -28.97 -38.90 22.48
N GLU A 212 -28.50 -37.86 21.78
CA GLU A 212 -28.85 -36.45 22.02
C GLU A 212 -30.14 -36.05 21.30
N ALA A 213 -30.41 -36.63 20.12
CA ALA A 213 -31.50 -36.24 19.21
C ALA A 213 -32.93 -36.63 19.66
N LYS A 214 -33.10 -37.21 20.86
CA LYS A 214 -34.41 -37.59 21.42
C LYS A 214 -35.49 -36.49 21.38
N PRO A 215 -35.17 -35.20 21.62
CA PRO A 215 -36.15 -34.12 21.47
C PRO A 215 -36.78 -34.03 20.08
N LEU A 216 -36.00 -34.33 19.03
CA LEU A 216 -36.47 -34.31 17.64
C LEU A 216 -37.25 -35.59 17.30
N GLU A 217 -36.99 -36.73 17.97
CA GLU A 217 -37.70 -37.99 17.73
C GLU A 217 -39.19 -37.90 18.04
N GLN A 218 -39.60 -37.01 18.95
CA GLN A 218 -41.01 -36.83 19.31
C GLN A 218 -41.90 -36.48 18.11
N GLY A 219 -41.40 -35.64 17.20
CA GLY A 219 -42.12 -35.27 15.99
C GLY A 219 -42.14 -36.37 14.91
N LEU A 220 -41.59 -37.56 15.18
CA LEU A 220 -41.62 -38.71 14.27
C LEU A 220 -42.56 -39.84 14.75
N ILE A 221 -43.08 -39.76 15.98
CA ILE A 221 -43.88 -40.83 16.61
C ILE A 221 -45.13 -41.16 15.79
N GLU A 222 -45.80 -40.15 15.24
CA GLU A 222 -47.05 -40.34 14.49
C GLU A 222 -46.82 -40.76 13.02
N VAL A 223 -45.60 -40.62 12.51
CA VAL A 223 -45.28 -40.83 11.09
C VAL A 223 -44.39 -42.04 10.82
N ALA A 224 -43.91 -42.74 11.86
CA ALA A 224 -43.05 -43.91 11.71
C ALA A 224 -43.31 -45.00 12.76
N ALA A 225 -43.28 -46.27 12.32
CA ALA A 225 -43.36 -47.42 13.22
C ALA A 225 -42.15 -47.55 14.16
N ASN A 226 -40.97 -47.05 13.74
CA ASN A 226 -39.76 -47.02 14.55
C ASN A 226 -39.06 -45.64 14.44
N PRO A 227 -39.49 -44.64 15.24
CA PRO A 227 -38.96 -43.28 15.19
C PRO A 227 -37.44 -43.19 15.40
N THR A 228 -36.89 -43.99 16.31
CA THR A 228 -35.45 -44.01 16.60
C THR A 228 -34.63 -44.54 15.42
N LYS A 229 -35.11 -45.56 14.69
CA LYS A 229 -34.44 -46.01 13.44
C LYS A 229 -34.50 -44.97 12.34
N VAL A 230 -35.64 -44.29 12.19
CA VAL A 230 -35.78 -43.18 11.23
C VAL A 230 -34.81 -42.05 11.60
N MET A 231 -34.71 -41.68 12.88
CA MET A 231 -33.75 -40.66 13.35
C MET A 231 -32.29 -41.08 13.11
N ALA A 232 -31.95 -42.35 13.34
CA ALA A 232 -30.61 -42.86 13.05
C ALA A 232 -30.25 -42.70 11.55
N GLU A 233 -31.18 -42.99 10.65
CA GLU A 233 -30.98 -42.80 9.21
C GLU A 233 -30.92 -41.30 8.84
N ILE A 234 -31.77 -40.46 9.42
CA ILE A 234 -31.69 -39.00 9.24
C ILE A 234 -30.29 -38.50 9.60
N LEU A 235 -29.79 -38.87 10.78
CA LEU A 235 -28.45 -38.47 11.23
C LEU A 235 -27.34 -39.02 10.33
N ALA A 236 -27.51 -40.23 9.78
CA ALA A 236 -26.57 -40.80 8.81
C ALA A 236 -26.50 -39.97 7.52
N TRP A 237 -27.63 -39.45 7.04
CA TRP A 237 -27.67 -38.56 5.88
C TRP A 237 -27.12 -37.15 6.16
N THR A 238 -27.46 -36.58 7.31
CA THR A 238 -27.18 -35.18 7.65
C THR A 238 -25.86 -34.97 8.40
N GLY A 239 -25.23 -36.06 8.86
CA GLY A 239 -24.06 -36.03 9.74
C GLY A 239 -24.37 -35.35 11.07
N GLY A 240 -25.64 -35.32 11.48
CA GLY A 240 -26.12 -34.60 12.66
C GLY A 240 -26.05 -33.08 12.56
N GLN A 241 -25.85 -32.49 11.37
CA GLN A 241 -25.85 -31.04 11.25
C GLN A 241 -27.22 -30.47 11.65
N PRO A 242 -27.31 -29.52 12.59
CA PRO A 242 -28.59 -29.08 13.17
C PRO A 242 -29.65 -28.65 12.15
N PHE A 243 -29.24 -27.85 11.17
CA PHE A 243 -30.14 -27.37 10.12
C PHE A 243 -30.67 -28.48 9.22
N LEU A 244 -29.79 -29.29 8.62
CA LEU A 244 -30.20 -30.39 7.74
C LEU A 244 -31.02 -31.44 8.49
N THR A 245 -30.67 -31.71 9.75
CA THR A 245 -31.39 -32.68 10.60
C THR A 245 -32.82 -32.24 10.82
N GLN A 246 -33.04 -30.98 11.26
CA GLN A 246 -34.40 -30.47 11.44
C GLN A 246 -35.15 -30.31 10.11
N TRP A 247 -34.47 -29.94 9.03
CA TRP A 247 -35.09 -29.84 7.71
C TRP A 247 -35.60 -31.19 7.21
N LEU A 248 -34.79 -32.24 7.33
CA LEU A 248 -35.19 -33.58 6.92
C LEU A 248 -36.31 -34.13 7.83
N CYS A 249 -36.25 -33.89 9.15
CA CYS A 249 -37.34 -34.24 10.05
C CYS A 249 -38.66 -33.54 9.65
N GLN A 250 -38.59 -32.25 9.31
CA GLN A 250 -39.75 -31.49 8.83
C GLN A 250 -40.29 -32.08 7.52
N LEU A 251 -39.42 -32.37 6.55
CA LEU A 251 -39.82 -32.96 5.26
C LEU A 251 -40.55 -34.29 5.46
N ILE A 252 -40.02 -35.18 6.31
CA ILE A 252 -40.64 -36.46 6.65
C ILE A 252 -42.03 -36.26 7.27
N ASN A 253 -42.15 -35.31 8.21
CA ASN A 253 -43.44 -35.02 8.83
C ASN A 253 -44.45 -34.43 7.83
N THR A 254 -44.00 -33.59 6.89
CA THR A 254 -44.87 -33.01 5.85
C THR A 254 -45.22 -33.95 4.71
N ALA A 255 -44.42 -35.01 4.49
CA ALA A 255 -44.67 -36.00 3.44
C ALA A 255 -45.94 -36.83 3.69
N ASN A 256 -46.46 -36.82 4.93
CA ASN A 256 -47.75 -37.42 5.32
C ASN A 256 -47.91 -38.90 4.94
N THR A 257 -46.78 -39.62 4.83
CA THR A 257 -46.72 -41.05 4.52
C THR A 257 -46.17 -41.81 5.72
N PHE A 258 -46.90 -42.80 6.21
CA PHE A 258 -46.47 -43.59 7.37
C PHE A 258 -45.33 -44.55 6.99
N ILE A 259 -44.21 -44.45 7.70
CA ILE A 259 -43.03 -45.30 7.47
C ILE A 259 -43.18 -46.60 8.27
N ALA A 260 -43.49 -47.68 7.56
CA ALA A 260 -43.61 -49.03 8.14
C ALA A 260 -42.25 -49.61 8.54
N SER A 261 -42.25 -50.54 9.52
CA SER A 261 -41.01 -51.18 9.96
C SER A 261 -40.37 -52.00 8.84
N GLY A 262 -39.05 -51.89 8.69
CA GLY A 262 -38.27 -52.51 7.61
C GLY A 262 -38.07 -51.60 6.39
N TRP A 263 -38.77 -50.46 6.31
CA TRP A 263 -38.69 -49.50 5.20
C TRP A 263 -38.03 -48.17 5.59
N GLU A 264 -37.53 -48.04 6.83
CA GLU A 264 -37.02 -46.77 7.37
C GLU A 264 -35.92 -46.17 6.48
N ASN A 265 -34.93 -46.97 6.07
CA ASN A 265 -33.82 -46.52 5.23
C ASN A 265 -34.29 -46.05 3.84
N SER A 266 -35.08 -46.87 3.15
CA SER A 266 -35.54 -46.57 1.80
C SER A 266 -36.50 -45.38 1.75
N ALA A 267 -37.34 -45.21 2.78
CA ALA A 267 -38.25 -44.07 2.87
C ALA A 267 -37.51 -42.75 3.08
N VAL A 268 -36.55 -42.70 4.01
CA VAL A 268 -35.72 -41.52 4.24
C VAL A 268 -34.89 -41.18 3.00
N GLU A 269 -34.24 -42.17 2.38
CA GLU A 269 -33.47 -41.97 1.15
C GLU A 269 -34.33 -41.42 0.01
N ALA A 270 -35.56 -41.92 -0.18
CA ALA A 270 -36.46 -41.43 -1.23
C ALA A 270 -36.85 -39.96 -1.03
N ILE A 271 -37.09 -39.55 0.22
CA ILE A 271 -37.39 -38.15 0.56
C ILE A 271 -36.16 -37.27 0.34
N VAL A 272 -34.98 -37.69 0.82
CA VAL A 272 -33.72 -36.94 0.62
C VAL A 272 -33.45 -36.76 -0.88
N ARG A 273 -33.57 -37.82 -1.68
CA ARG A 273 -33.34 -37.75 -3.13
C ARG A 273 -34.27 -36.75 -3.80
N SER A 274 -35.59 -36.92 -3.61
CA SER A 274 -36.59 -36.10 -4.32
C SER A 274 -36.67 -34.65 -3.83
N GLN A 275 -36.41 -34.38 -2.55
CA GLN A 275 -36.63 -33.06 -1.95
C GLN A 275 -35.34 -32.26 -1.71
N MET A 276 -34.19 -32.92 -1.54
CA MET A 276 -32.93 -32.23 -1.17
C MET A 276 -31.82 -32.37 -2.22
N ILE A 277 -31.78 -33.45 -2.99
CA ILE A 277 -30.70 -33.70 -3.99
C ILE A 277 -31.17 -33.34 -5.41
N GLU A 278 -32.28 -33.91 -5.86
CA GLU A 278 -32.85 -33.61 -7.16
C GLU A 278 -33.29 -32.15 -7.20
N HIS A 279 -32.85 -31.42 -8.23
CA HIS A 279 -33.12 -30.00 -8.38
C HIS A 279 -32.82 -29.16 -7.12
N TRP A 280 -31.78 -29.55 -6.36
CA TRP A 280 -31.42 -28.92 -5.08
C TRP A 280 -31.35 -27.38 -5.15
N LEU A 281 -30.89 -26.82 -6.28
CA LEU A 281 -30.82 -25.37 -6.47
C LEU A 281 -32.19 -24.68 -6.36
N ALA A 282 -33.25 -25.32 -6.88
CA ALA A 282 -34.61 -24.83 -6.82
C ALA A 282 -35.29 -25.13 -5.47
N ASN A 283 -34.88 -26.23 -4.82
CA ASN A 283 -35.45 -26.69 -3.55
C ASN A 283 -34.82 -26.02 -2.32
N ASP A 284 -33.62 -25.46 -2.44
CA ASP A 284 -32.87 -24.76 -1.39
C ASP A 284 -33.41 -23.35 -1.09
N ARG A 285 -34.64 -23.27 -0.60
CA ARG A 285 -35.35 -22.00 -0.32
C ARG A 285 -34.66 -21.12 0.74
N GLN A 286 -33.93 -21.73 1.67
CA GLN A 286 -33.14 -21.02 2.69
C GLN A 286 -31.69 -20.77 2.29
N GLN A 287 -31.33 -21.04 1.02
CA GLN A 287 -30.02 -20.77 0.43
C GLN A 287 -28.84 -21.43 1.16
N HIS A 288 -29.07 -22.57 1.82
CA HIS A 288 -28.03 -23.27 2.58
C HIS A 288 -26.94 -23.85 1.66
N PHE A 289 -27.34 -24.66 0.68
CA PHE A 289 -26.42 -25.21 -0.32
C PHE A 289 -25.84 -24.11 -1.22
N GLN A 290 -26.64 -23.09 -1.56
CA GLN A 290 -26.16 -21.94 -2.31
C GLN A 290 -25.07 -21.16 -1.54
N THR A 291 -25.24 -20.97 -0.24
CA THR A 291 -24.22 -20.29 0.60
C THR A 291 -22.92 -21.10 0.66
N ILE A 292 -22.99 -22.43 0.76
CA ILE A 292 -21.80 -23.30 0.74
C ILE A 292 -21.09 -23.19 -0.61
N ARG A 293 -21.85 -23.31 -1.71
CA ARG A 293 -21.34 -23.11 -3.08
C ARG A 293 -20.64 -21.78 -3.23
N ASP A 294 -21.35 -20.70 -2.90
CA ASP A 294 -20.88 -19.34 -3.13
C ASP A 294 -19.64 -19.07 -2.29
N ARG A 295 -19.56 -19.57 -1.05
CA ARG A 295 -18.36 -19.40 -0.23
C ARG A 295 -17.12 -20.09 -0.83
N ILE A 296 -17.28 -21.30 -1.36
CA ILE A 296 -16.17 -22.04 -1.97
C ILE A 296 -15.71 -21.35 -3.27
N LEU A 297 -16.64 -20.79 -4.05
CA LEU A 297 -16.34 -20.17 -5.34
C LEU A 297 -15.95 -18.68 -5.25
N HIS A 298 -16.35 -17.97 -4.19
CA HIS A 298 -16.15 -16.52 -4.06
C HIS A 298 -14.67 -16.16 -3.87
N ASN A 299 -13.92 -16.94 -3.08
CA ASN A 299 -12.49 -16.72 -2.94
C ASN A 299 -11.74 -17.32 -4.14
N LYS A 300 -11.65 -16.53 -5.23
CA LYS A 300 -10.99 -16.94 -6.48
C LYS A 300 -9.57 -17.46 -6.27
N SER A 301 -8.85 -16.95 -5.26
CA SER A 301 -7.48 -17.38 -4.94
C SER A 301 -7.39 -18.79 -4.35
N LEU A 302 -8.45 -19.26 -3.67
CA LEU A 302 -8.50 -20.57 -3.00
C LEU A 302 -9.44 -21.58 -3.66
N ALA A 303 -10.35 -21.13 -4.53
CA ALA A 303 -11.42 -21.97 -5.08
C ALA A 303 -10.86 -23.21 -5.81
N CYS A 304 -9.79 -23.05 -6.59
CA CYS A 304 -9.15 -24.14 -7.33
C CYS A 304 -8.54 -25.19 -6.38
N TRP A 305 -7.77 -24.75 -5.38
CA TRP A 305 -7.21 -25.62 -4.34
C TRP A 305 -8.30 -26.32 -3.52
N SER A 306 -9.32 -25.58 -3.07
CA SER A 306 -10.42 -26.07 -2.23
C SER A 306 -11.22 -27.18 -2.92
N LEU A 307 -11.60 -26.96 -4.18
CA LEU A 307 -12.32 -27.94 -4.98
C LEU A 307 -11.45 -29.16 -5.30
N GLY A 308 -10.15 -28.96 -5.56
CA GLY A 308 -9.21 -30.06 -5.79
C GLY A 308 -9.00 -30.94 -4.54
N LEU A 309 -8.87 -30.35 -3.36
CA LEU A 309 -8.78 -31.10 -2.10
C LEU A 309 -10.09 -31.85 -1.81
N TYR A 310 -11.24 -31.22 -2.06
CA TYR A 310 -12.54 -31.84 -1.89
C TYR A 310 -12.77 -33.01 -2.87
N GLN A 311 -12.28 -32.92 -4.11
CA GLN A 311 -12.26 -34.06 -5.04
C GLN A 311 -11.44 -35.25 -4.51
N GLN A 312 -10.30 -34.99 -3.85
CA GLN A 312 -9.53 -36.05 -3.22
C GLN A 312 -10.29 -36.72 -2.07
N LEU A 313 -11.06 -35.95 -1.28
CA LEU A 313 -11.93 -36.49 -0.23
C LEU A 313 -13.06 -37.34 -0.81
N LEU A 314 -13.69 -36.90 -1.90
CA LEU A 314 -14.72 -37.69 -2.60
C LEU A 314 -14.19 -39.07 -3.04
N ASN A 315 -12.90 -39.15 -3.40
CA ASN A 315 -12.27 -40.39 -3.84
C ASN A 315 -11.72 -41.26 -2.70
N LYS A 316 -11.08 -40.64 -1.69
CA LYS A 316 -10.33 -41.34 -0.63
C LYS A 316 -11.10 -41.47 0.69
N GLY A 317 -12.20 -40.72 0.87
CA GLY A 317 -13.02 -40.68 2.08
C GLY A 317 -12.42 -39.81 3.20
N GLU A 318 -11.21 -40.11 3.63
CA GLU A 318 -10.50 -39.38 4.70
C GLU A 318 -9.08 -38.98 4.28
N LEU A 319 -8.62 -37.82 4.73
CA LEU A 319 -7.25 -37.34 4.53
C LEU A 319 -6.63 -36.92 5.88
N SER A 320 -5.32 -37.09 6.02
CA SER A 320 -4.58 -36.51 7.16
C SER A 320 -4.58 -34.99 7.05
N ALA A 321 -4.89 -34.29 8.15
CA ALA A 321 -5.06 -32.84 8.16
C ALA A 321 -4.06 -32.15 9.09
N GLU A 322 -3.02 -31.58 8.51
CA GLU A 322 -2.19 -30.57 9.18
C GLU A 322 -2.93 -29.22 9.17
N ASP A 323 -2.81 -28.46 10.25
CA ASP A 323 -3.50 -27.18 10.36
C ASP A 323 -2.86 -26.14 9.44
N SER A 324 -3.54 -25.86 8.33
CA SER A 324 -3.23 -24.76 7.42
C SER A 324 -4.41 -23.78 7.36
N TRP A 325 -4.12 -22.52 7.06
CA TRP A 325 -5.16 -21.50 6.94
C TRP A 325 -6.18 -21.86 5.84
N GLU A 326 -5.71 -22.35 4.70
CA GLU A 326 -6.53 -22.79 3.56
C GLU A 326 -7.48 -23.92 3.96
N LEU A 327 -6.98 -24.88 4.75
CA LEU A 327 -7.79 -25.99 5.27
C LEU A 327 -8.89 -25.50 6.21
N MET A 328 -8.56 -24.54 7.08
CA MET A 328 -9.54 -23.95 7.99
C MET A 328 -10.62 -23.16 7.26
N GLN A 329 -10.27 -22.43 6.18
CA GLN A 329 -11.25 -21.78 5.31
C GLN A 329 -12.22 -22.78 4.67
N LEU A 330 -11.71 -23.93 4.22
CA LEU A 330 -12.55 -25.00 3.69
C LEU A 330 -13.48 -25.58 4.77
N CYS A 331 -13.02 -25.76 6.01
CA CYS A 331 -13.86 -26.20 7.12
C CYS A 331 -14.97 -25.18 7.45
N LEU A 332 -14.68 -23.87 7.36
CA LEU A 332 -15.67 -22.80 7.58
C LEU A 332 -16.76 -22.74 6.49
N SER A 333 -16.53 -23.33 5.30
CA SER A 333 -17.60 -23.55 4.33
C SER A 333 -18.70 -24.48 4.84
N GLY A 334 -18.38 -25.34 5.81
CA GLY A 334 -19.29 -26.38 6.32
C GLY A 334 -19.34 -27.63 5.44
N LEU A 335 -18.65 -27.65 4.29
CA LEU A 335 -18.63 -28.80 3.38
C LEU A 335 -17.84 -29.99 3.94
N VAL A 336 -16.76 -29.69 4.66
CA VAL A 336 -15.85 -30.66 5.27
C VAL A 336 -15.73 -30.41 6.77
N VAL A 337 -15.28 -31.42 7.50
CA VAL A 337 -15.05 -31.35 8.95
C VAL A 337 -13.74 -32.04 9.30
N LYS A 338 -13.02 -31.47 10.26
CA LYS A 338 -11.84 -32.11 10.87
C LYS A 338 -12.30 -32.89 12.10
N ARG A 339 -12.05 -34.20 12.16
CA ARG A 339 -12.33 -35.07 13.31
C ARG A 339 -11.07 -35.85 13.66
N GLN A 340 -10.61 -35.74 14.91
CA GLN A 340 -9.44 -36.49 15.40
C GLN A 340 -8.19 -36.38 14.50
N GLY A 341 -7.91 -35.17 13.98
CA GLY A 341 -6.75 -34.93 13.11
C GLY A 341 -6.93 -35.35 11.64
N LYS A 342 -8.10 -35.87 11.26
CA LYS A 342 -8.42 -36.23 9.87
C LYS A 342 -9.51 -35.33 9.30
N LEU A 343 -9.42 -35.06 8.01
CA LEU A 343 -10.42 -34.34 7.23
C LEU A 343 -11.36 -35.33 6.55
N SER A 344 -12.66 -35.09 6.67
CA SER A 344 -13.71 -35.85 5.97
C SER A 344 -14.79 -34.92 5.42
N ILE A 345 -15.55 -35.39 4.43
CA ILE A 345 -16.78 -34.71 4.01
C ILE A 345 -17.76 -34.70 5.20
N TYR A 346 -18.46 -33.59 5.42
CA TYR A 346 -19.26 -33.43 6.63
C TYR A 346 -20.42 -34.44 6.71
N ASN A 347 -21.13 -34.65 5.59
CA ASN A 347 -22.27 -35.58 5.53
C ASN A 347 -22.53 -36.12 4.12
N ARG A 348 -23.41 -37.13 4.04
CA ARG A 348 -23.76 -37.83 2.80
C ARG A 348 -24.51 -36.92 1.81
N ILE A 349 -25.39 -36.04 2.29
CA ILE A 349 -26.12 -35.09 1.43
C ILE A 349 -25.14 -34.21 0.66
N TYR A 350 -24.12 -33.65 1.32
CA TYR A 350 -23.10 -32.85 0.66
C TYR A 350 -22.29 -33.63 -0.36
N ALA A 351 -21.87 -34.86 -0.03
CA ALA A 351 -21.16 -35.72 -0.97
C ALA A 351 -22.00 -36.01 -2.23
N THR A 352 -23.32 -36.05 -2.12
CA THR A 352 -24.24 -36.27 -3.26
C THR A 352 -24.63 -35.00 -4.02
N VAL A 353 -24.70 -33.85 -3.35
CA VAL A 353 -25.06 -32.56 -3.96
C VAL A 353 -23.85 -31.93 -4.66
N PHE A 354 -22.72 -31.91 -3.95
CA PHE A 354 -21.42 -31.48 -4.45
C PHE A 354 -20.61 -32.74 -4.78
N ASP A 355 -21.07 -33.47 -5.80
CA ASP A 355 -20.44 -34.70 -6.24
C ASP A 355 -19.20 -34.43 -7.12
N TYR A 356 -18.57 -35.50 -7.61
CA TYR A 356 -17.43 -35.40 -8.50
C TYR A 356 -17.78 -34.62 -9.79
N THR A 357 -18.97 -34.86 -10.35
CA THR A 357 -19.46 -34.19 -11.57
C THR A 357 -19.57 -32.68 -11.38
N TRP A 358 -20.14 -32.26 -10.25
CA TRP A 358 -20.31 -30.85 -9.91
C TRP A 358 -18.96 -30.17 -9.68
N THR A 359 -18.07 -30.80 -8.90
CA THR A 359 -16.73 -30.24 -8.62
C THR A 359 -15.90 -30.08 -9.88
N GLU A 360 -15.94 -31.06 -10.79
CA GLU A 360 -15.25 -30.99 -12.07
C GLU A 360 -15.80 -29.85 -12.95
N LYS A 361 -17.13 -29.71 -13.02
CA LYS A 361 -17.76 -28.60 -13.75
C LYS A 361 -17.35 -27.24 -13.18
N ALA A 362 -17.29 -27.11 -11.85
CA ALA A 362 -16.85 -25.89 -11.18
C ALA A 362 -15.37 -25.60 -11.45
N LEU A 363 -14.49 -26.60 -11.34
CA LEU A 363 -13.06 -26.45 -11.65
C LEU A 363 -12.81 -26.08 -13.11
N ARG A 364 -13.53 -26.69 -14.06
CA ARG A 364 -13.44 -26.34 -15.49
C ARG A 364 -13.88 -24.91 -15.78
N ALA A 365 -14.85 -24.37 -15.04
CA ALA A 365 -15.28 -22.99 -15.19
C ALA A 365 -14.25 -21.98 -14.65
N ILE A 366 -13.43 -22.40 -13.68
CA ILE A 366 -12.37 -21.57 -13.08
C ILE A 366 -11.08 -21.64 -13.90
N ARG A 367 -10.75 -22.82 -14.42
CA ARG A 367 -9.47 -23.10 -15.10
C ARG A 367 -9.49 -22.65 -16.56
N PRO A 368 -8.49 -21.86 -16.99
CA PRO A 368 -8.32 -21.51 -18.40
C PRO A 368 -7.96 -22.71 -19.31
N TYR A 369 -7.44 -23.80 -18.72
CA TYR A 369 -6.96 -25.01 -19.39
C TYR A 369 -7.68 -26.28 -18.90
N GLY A 370 -8.92 -26.13 -18.40
CA GLY A 370 -9.63 -27.21 -17.72
C GLY A 370 -9.92 -28.42 -18.61
N ALA A 371 -10.05 -28.24 -19.92
CA ALA A 371 -10.29 -29.34 -20.86
C ALA A 371 -9.01 -30.11 -21.16
N GLU A 372 -7.90 -29.40 -21.36
CA GLU A 372 -6.57 -29.92 -21.64
C GLU A 372 -6.03 -30.72 -20.45
N LEU A 373 -6.18 -30.19 -19.23
CA LEU A 373 -5.82 -30.89 -18.00
C LEU A 373 -6.60 -32.20 -17.85
N ALA A 374 -7.92 -32.18 -18.04
CA ALA A 374 -8.75 -33.39 -17.90
C ALA A 374 -8.36 -34.46 -18.92
N ALA A 375 -8.08 -34.06 -20.17
CA ALA A 375 -7.60 -34.98 -21.20
C ALA A 375 -6.20 -35.53 -20.89
N TRP A 376 -5.31 -34.70 -20.33
CA TRP A 376 -3.98 -35.11 -19.91
C TRP A 376 -4.00 -36.05 -18.69
N GLU A 377 -4.84 -35.80 -17.68
CA GLU A 377 -4.92 -36.67 -16.50
C GLU A 377 -5.33 -38.10 -16.87
N ILE A 378 -6.24 -38.26 -17.84
CA ILE A 378 -6.71 -39.56 -18.32
C ILE A 378 -5.66 -40.27 -19.18
N SER A 379 -5.04 -39.53 -20.12
CA SER A 379 -4.18 -40.13 -21.15
C SER A 379 -2.69 -40.14 -20.81
N GLN A 380 -2.26 -39.22 -19.93
CA GLN A 380 -0.86 -38.84 -19.68
C GLN A 380 -0.08 -38.49 -20.96
N ASP A 381 -0.78 -38.11 -22.02
CA ASP A 381 -0.19 -37.85 -23.32
C ASP A 381 0.28 -36.39 -23.45
N ALA A 382 1.53 -36.24 -23.86
CA ALA A 382 2.20 -34.95 -24.02
C ALA A 382 1.51 -34.03 -25.07
N GLN A 383 0.61 -34.54 -25.91
CA GLN A 383 -0.15 -33.71 -26.86
C GLN A 383 -1.16 -32.76 -26.18
N TYR A 384 -1.60 -33.07 -24.97
CA TYR A 384 -2.55 -32.24 -24.21
C TYR A 384 -1.87 -31.23 -23.28
N LEU A 385 -0.54 -31.27 -23.19
CA LEU A 385 0.23 -30.27 -22.47
C LEU A 385 0.21 -28.92 -23.20
N LEU A 386 0.20 -27.83 -22.45
CA LEU A 386 0.12 -26.49 -23.01
C LEU A 386 1.46 -26.05 -23.62
N GLN A 387 1.40 -25.25 -24.68
CA GLN A 387 2.59 -24.70 -25.37
C GLN A 387 2.36 -23.24 -25.77
N ASN A 388 3.46 -22.49 -25.92
CA ASN A 388 3.48 -21.10 -26.39
C ASN A 388 2.53 -20.20 -25.58
N GLU A 389 1.69 -19.42 -26.27
CA GLU A 389 0.78 -18.44 -25.68
C GLU A 389 -0.20 -19.05 -24.68
N ALA A 390 -0.67 -20.28 -24.91
CA ALA A 390 -1.59 -20.97 -24.02
C ALA A 390 -0.93 -21.30 -22.67
N LEU A 391 0.34 -21.75 -22.68
CA LEU A 391 1.09 -21.99 -21.44
C LEU A 391 1.44 -20.68 -20.73
N GLN A 392 1.85 -19.65 -21.46
CA GLN A 392 2.16 -18.35 -20.86
C GLN A 392 0.92 -17.72 -20.22
N TRP A 393 -0.24 -17.79 -20.87
CA TRP A 393 -1.50 -17.32 -20.30
C TRP A 393 -1.90 -18.11 -19.04
N ALA A 394 -1.74 -19.43 -19.07
CA ALA A 394 -2.00 -20.30 -17.92
C ALA A 394 -1.09 -19.99 -16.72
N LEU A 395 0.19 -19.71 -16.94
CA LEU A 395 1.16 -19.34 -15.90
C LEU A 395 0.89 -17.95 -15.32
N VAL A 396 0.47 -16.99 -16.14
CA VAL A 396 0.06 -15.66 -15.68
C VAL A 396 -1.22 -15.75 -14.86
N TRP A 397 -2.21 -16.51 -15.32
CA TRP A 397 -3.45 -16.76 -14.58
C TRP A 397 -3.19 -17.44 -13.23
N ALA A 398 -2.23 -18.39 -13.18
CA ALA A 398 -1.85 -19.09 -11.96
C ALA A 398 -1.18 -18.19 -10.90
N LYS A 399 -0.66 -17.02 -11.29
CA LYS A 399 0.12 -16.15 -10.40
C LYS A 399 -0.75 -15.55 -9.30
N GLY A 400 -0.49 -15.92 -8.05
CA GLY A 400 -1.25 -15.46 -6.87
C GLY A 400 -2.47 -16.32 -6.54
N LEU A 401 -2.67 -17.45 -7.23
CA LEU A 401 -3.68 -18.44 -6.91
C LEU A 401 -3.05 -19.64 -6.19
N SER A 402 -3.78 -20.22 -5.23
CA SER A 402 -3.49 -21.56 -4.70
C SER A 402 -4.13 -22.59 -5.63
N LEU A 403 -3.30 -23.40 -6.28
CA LEU A 403 -3.74 -24.41 -7.24
C LEU A 403 -3.84 -25.80 -6.60
N SER A 404 -4.61 -26.71 -7.21
CA SER A 404 -4.61 -28.11 -6.78
C SER A 404 -3.29 -28.79 -7.16
N HIS A 405 -2.98 -29.92 -6.54
CA HIS A 405 -1.77 -30.68 -6.85
C HIS A 405 -1.68 -31.07 -8.34
N SER A 406 -2.81 -31.49 -8.93
CA SER A 406 -2.90 -31.81 -10.36
C SER A 406 -2.56 -30.64 -11.27
N ASP A 407 -3.02 -29.43 -10.93
CA ASP A 407 -2.72 -28.22 -11.72
C ASP A 407 -1.22 -27.91 -11.71
N TYR A 408 -0.57 -28.02 -10.55
CA TYR A 408 0.89 -27.84 -10.46
C TYR A 408 1.64 -28.87 -11.30
N GLN A 409 1.24 -30.13 -11.24
CA GLN A 409 1.86 -31.19 -12.05
C GLN A 409 1.69 -30.92 -13.54
N PHE A 410 0.49 -30.59 -14.01
CA PHE A 410 0.22 -30.31 -15.41
C PHE A 410 0.97 -29.09 -15.96
N LEU A 411 0.99 -27.98 -15.20
CA LEU A 411 1.74 -26.79 -15.60
C LEU A 411 3.25 -27.04 -15.63
N SER A 412 3.77 -27.75 -14.64
CA SER A 412 5.20 -28.11 -14.60
C SER A 412 5.59 -29.07 -15.75
N ALA A 413 4.73 -30.04 -16.07
CA ALA A 413 4.92 -30.94 -17.21
C ALA A 413 4.87 -30.17 -18.54
N SER A 414 3.95 -29.22 -18.67
CA SER A 414 3.85 -28.35 -19.86
C SER A 414 5.10 -27.49 -20.04
N GLN A 415 5.62 -26.89 -18.96
CA GLN A 415 6.87 -26.13 -18.98
C GLN A 415 8.08 -27.00 -19.35
N ALA A 416 8.17 -28.20 -18.79
CA ALA A 416 9.25 -29.13 -19.09
C ALA A 416 9.25 -29.55 -20.57
N GLN A 417 8.07 -29.79 -21.16
CA GLN A 417 7.94 -30.12 -22.57
C GLN A 417 8.34 -28.94 -23.47
N GLU A 418 7.89 -27.72 -23.16
CA GLU A 418 8.24 -26.54 -23.95
C GLU A 418 9.76 -26.29 -23.94
N LEU A 419 10.40 -26.47 -22.78
CA LEU A 419 11.85 -26.41 -22.65
C LEU A 419 12.55 -27.48 -23.51
N ALA A 420 12.06 -28.71 -23.51
CA ALA A 420 12.61 -29.80 -24.32
C ALA A 420 12.46 -29.54 -25.83
N ILE A 421 11.32 -29.01 -26.27
CA ILE A 421 11.08 -28.62 -27.66
C ILE A 421 12.03 -27.49 -28.08
N ALA A 422 12.23 -26.49 -27.22
CA ALA A 422 13.16 -25.39 -27.49
C ALA A 422 14.62 -25.87 -27.62
N GLN A 423 15.04 -26.80 -26.76
CA GLN A 423 16.36 -27.43 -26.81
C GLN A 423 16.57 -28.27 -28.09
N SER A 424 15.55 -29.04 -28.50
CA SER A 424 15.60 -29.83 -29.73
C SER A 424 15.70 -28.94 -30.98
N LYS A 425 14.90 -27.86 -31.04
CA LYS A 425 14.95 -26.88 -32.14
C LYS A 425 16.31 -26.19 -32.24
N THR A 426 16.90 -25.81 -31.11
CA THR A 426 18.25 -25.19 -31.08
C THR A 426 19.33 -26.17 -31.52
N GLN A 427 19.29 -27.42 -31.07
CA GLN A 427 20.23 -28.46 -31.56
C GLN A 427 20.10 -28.70 -33.06
N THR A 428 18.87 -28.74 -33.58
CA THR A 428 18.61 -28.91 -35.02
C THR A 428 19.13 -27.71 -35.83
N ALA A 429 18.93 -26.48 -35.33
CA ALA A 429 19.46 -25.27 -35.96
C ALA A 429 20.99 -25.26 -35.98
N ILE A 430 21.64 -25.64 -34.87
CA ILE A 430 23.11 -25.76 -34.79
C ILE A 430 23.63 -26.80 -35.79
N GLN A 431 22.93 -27.94 -35.95
CA GLN A 431 23.30 -28.95 -36.94
C GLN A 431 23.16 -28.43 -38.38
N GLN A 432 22.07 -27.74 -38.70
CA GLN A 432 21.85 -27.16 -40.03
C GLN A 432 22.89 -26.08 -40.36
N GLU A 433 23.23 -25.23 -39.39
CA GLU A 433 24.26 -24.20 -39.54
C GLU A 433 25.64 -24.82 -39.75
N THR A 434 25.97 -25.87 -38.99
CA THR A 434 27.24 -26.60 -39.15
C THR A 434 27.34 -27.23 -40.55
N GLN A 435 26.24 -27.83 -41.05
CA GLN A 435 26.18 -28.37 -42.40
C GLN A 435 26.29 -27.27 -43.47
N ALA A 436 25.66 -26.11 -43.27
CA ALA A 436 25.72 -24.98 -44.18
C ALA A 436 27.14 -24.37 -44.25
N ILE A 437 27.83 -24.25 -43.11
CA ILE A 437 29.22 -23.77 -43.04
C ILE A 437 30.17 -24.75 -43.77
N GLN A 438 29.97 -26.05 -43.60
CA GLN A 438 30.75 -27.05 -44.34
C GLN A 438 30.52 -26.96 -45.85
N ARG A 439 29.26 -26.81 -46.30
CA ARG A 439 28.91 -26.59 -47.71
C ARG A 439 29.53 -25.31 -48.26
N LEU A 440 29.48 -24.21 -47.51
CA LEU A 440 30.08 -22.93 -47.89
C LEU A 440 31.60 -23.04 -48.07
N LYS A 441 32.30 -23.75 -47.17
CA LYS A 441 33.75 -24.01 -47.31
C LYS A 441 34.06 -24.82 -48.58
N THR A 442 33.27 -25.85 -48.88
CA THR A 442 33.45 -26.63 -50.12
C THR A 442 33.13 -25.82 -51.38
N VAL A 443 32.07 -25.00 -51.35
CA VAL A 443 31.69 -24.13 -52.47
C VAL A 443 32.76 -23.07 -52.69
N GLN A 444 33.26 -22.38 -51.65
CA GLN A 444 34.35 -21.40 -51.77
C GLN A 444 35.63 -22.02 -52.35
N HIS A 445 35.94 -23.26 -51.95
CA HIS A 445 37.09 -23.97 -52.49
C HIS A 445 36.88 -24.33 -53.98
N GLN A 446 35.64 -24.63 -54.40
CA GLN A 446 35.29 -24.90 -55.80
C GLN A 446 35.17 -23.63 -56.64
N THR A 447 34.63 -22.52 -56.13
CA THR A 447 34.55 -21.23 -56.83
C THR A 447 35.92 -20.60 -57.01
N LYS A 448 36.85 -20.69 -56.03
CA LYS A 448 38.25 -20.27 -56.26
C LYS A 448 38.94 -21.07 -57.38
N LYS A 449 38.51 -22.32 -57.61
CA LYS A 449 39.00 -23.18 -58.71
C LYS A 449 38.32 -22.86 -60.05
N ARG A 450 37.03 -22.52 -60.06
CA ARG A 450 36.22 -22.22 -61.25
C ARG A 450 36.34 -20.76 -61.74
N LEU A 451 36.59 -19.79 -60.84
CA LEU A 451 36.88 -18.38 -61.18
C LEU A 451 38.21 -18.18 -61.92
N ARG A 452 39.11 -19.18 -61.91
CA ARG A 452 40.30 -19.20 -62.76
C ARG A 452 40.04 -19.63 -64.21
N ILE A 453 38.85 -20.16 -64.52
CA ILE A 453 38.58 -20.83 -65.82
C ILE A 453 37.34 -20.26 -66.54
N GLY A 454 36.40 -19.62 -65.84
CA GLY A 454 35.11 -19.22 -66.42
C GLY A 454 34.91 -17.72 -66.65
N ALA A 455 35.91 -16.98 -67.12
CA ALA A 455 35.78 -15.55 -67.47
C ALA A 455 35.24 -15.30 -68.90
N ILE A 456 34.79 -16.34 -69.61
CA ILE A 456 34.24 -16.22 -70.97
C ILE A 456 32.92 -17.00 -71.00
N ALA A 457 31.90 -16.39 -71.60
CA ALA A 457 30.56 -16.92 -71.88
C ALA A 457 29.50 -16.74 -70.78
N LEU A 458 29.07 -15.49 -70.64
CA LEU A 458 27.71 -15.16 -70.24
C LEU A 458 26.89 -14.95 -71.53
N SER A 459 25.89 -15.79 -71.80
CA SER A 459 24.60 -15.42 -72.41
C SER A 459 23.84 -16.64 -72.95
N ALA A 460 22.71 -16.97 -72.33
CA ALA A 460 21.43 -17.17 -73.02
C ALA A 460 20.33 -17.52 -71.99
N ALA A 461 19.39 -16.58 -71.86
CA ALA A 461 17.97 -16.73 -71.53
C ALA A 461 17.55 -17.67 -70.39
N VAL A 462 16.86 -17.12 -69.38
CA VAL A 462 15.41 -17.36 -69.19
C VAL A 462 14.80 -16.15 -68.45
N ILE A 463 14.26 -15.21 -69.22
CA ILE A 463 13.42 -14.10 -68.74
C ILE A 463 11.96 -14.58 -68.82
N SER A 464 11.56 -15.43 -67.87
CA SER A 464 10.14 -15.73 -67.59
C SER A 464 9.93 -16.31 -66.18
N THR A 465 11.01 -16.79 -65.55
CA THR A 465 11.06 -17.19 -64.13
C THR A 465 11.27 -16.01 -63.17
N ILE A 466 11.64 -14.84 -63.68
CA ILE A 466 11.97 -13.65 -62.89
C ILE A 466 10.72 -13.06 -62.21
N GLY A 467 9.57 -12.95 -62.89
CA GLY A 467 8.37 -12.36 -62.28
C GLY A 467 7.82 -13.17 -61.09
N THR A 468 7.83 -14.49 -61.19
CA THR A 468 7.37 -15.39 -60.12
C THR A 468 8.44 -15.59 -59.05
N PHE A 469 9.73 -15.62 -59.42
CA PHE A 469 10.84 -15.65 -58.47
C PHE A 469 10.95 -14.34 -57.67
N PHE A 470 10.76 -13.17 -58.27
CA PHE A 470 10.77 -11.90 -57.55
C PHE A 470 9.54 -11.75 -56.64
N TYR A 471 8.35 -12.21 -57.07
CA TYR A 471 7.17 -12.19 -56.21
C TYR A 471 7.28 -13.20 -55.05
N PHE A 472 7.84 -14.38 -55.30
CA PHE A 472 8.13 -15.39 -54.27
C PHE A 472 9.28 -14.95 -53.35
N GLN A 473 10.33 -14.34 -53.88
CA GLN A 473 11.45 -13.79 -53.10
C GLN A 473 10.98 -12.61 -52.26
N GLN A 474 10.09 -11.76 -52.78
CA GLN A 474 9.50 -10.65 -52.04
C GLN A 474 8.55 -11.15 -50.93
N SER A 475 7.75 -12.19 -51.18
CA SER A 475 6.87 -12.77 -50.16
C SER A 475 7.66 -13.56 -49.09
N GLU A 476 8.70 -14.28 -49.49
CA GLU A 476 9.61 -14.99 -48.58
C GLU A 476 10.43 -14.00 -47.75
N GLN A 477 10.86 -12.88 -48.35
CA GLN A 477 11.52 -11.79 -47.64
C GLN A 477 10.56 -11.11 -46.65
N GLN A 478 9.30 -10.87 -47.02
CA GLN A 478 8.27 -10.37 -46.09
C GLN A 478 8.01 -11.34 -44.92
N LEU A 479 7.92 -12.64 -45.19
CA LEU A 479 7.73 -13.66 -44.15
C LEU A 479 8.95 -13.76 -43.22
N ARG A 480 10.17 -13.69 -43.74
CA ARG A 480 11.41 -13.67 -42.95
C ARG A 480 11.51 -12.41 -42.11
N THR A 481 11.20 -11.24 -42.67
CA THR A 481 11.15 -9.97 -41.94
C THR A 481 10.10 -10.03 -40.82
N ASN A 482 8.92 -10.58 -41.08
CA ASN A 482 7.86 -10.76 -40.07
C ASN A 482 8.27 -11.76 -38.97
N ALA A 483 8.96 -12.85 -39.31
CA ALA A 483 9.47 -13.81 -38.34
C ALA A 483 10.61 -13.23 -37.48
N ASP A 484 11.49 -12.42 -38.08
CA ASP A 484 12.53 -11.69 -37.36
C ASP A 484 11.92 -10.64 -36.40
N ILE A 485 10.88 -9.94 -36.85
CA ILE A 485 10.08 -9.02 -36.03
C ILE A 485 9.44 -9.74 -34.83
N LEU A 486 8.79 -10.88 -35.05
CA LEU A 486 8.17 -11.66 -33.97
C LEU A 486 9.21 -12.22 -32.99
N ASN A 487 10.39 -12.61 -33.47
CA ASN A 487 11.49 -13.01 -32.60
C ASN A 487 12.05 -11.85 -31.78
N LEU A 488 12.17 -10.65 -32.38
CA LEU A 488 12.58 -9.45 -31.65
C LEU A 488 11.56 -9.08 -30.56
N GLU A 489 10.27 -9.18 -30.85
CA GLU A 489 9.19 -8.97 -29.88
C GLU A 489 9.23 -9.99 -28.73
N ARG A 490 9.43 -11.27 -29.04
CA ARG A 490 9.58 -12.34 -28.04
C ARG A 490 10.80 -12.13 -27.15
N GLU A 491 11.95 -11.81 -27.74
CA GLU A 491 13.19 -11.62 -27.00
C GLU A 491 13.18 -10.34 -26.16
N GLY A 492 12.55 -9.27 -26.67
CA GLY A 492 12.25 -8.06 -25.89
C GLY A 492 11.36 -8.37 -24.69
N SER A 493 10.32 -9.19 -24.89
CA SER A 493 9.43 -9.64 -23.81
C SER A 493 10.17 -10.46 -22.76
N ARG A 494 11.11 -11.32 -23.19
CA ARG A 494 11.96 -12.12 -22.29
C ARG A 494 12.82 -11.25 -21.39
N ILE A 495 13.47 -10.22 -21.93
CA ILE A 495 14.27 -9.26 -21.14
C ILE A 495 13.41 -8.50 -20.13
N LEU A 496 12.14 -8.22 -20.46
CA LEU A 496 11.21 -7.57 -19.54
C LEU A 496 10.70 -8.50 -18.42
N GLN A 497 10.60 -9.82 -18.67
CA GLN A 497 10.08 -10.80 -17.72
C GLN A 497 11.14 -11.38 -16.75
N VAL A 498 12.41 -11.48 -17.15
CA VAL A 498 13.50 -12.14 -16.39
C VAL A 498 14.10 -11.25 -15.27
N ARG A 499 13.48 -10.10 -14.96
CA ARG A 499 13.99 -9.05 -14.05
C ARG A 499 14.19 -9.41 -12.56
N ALA A 500 14.16 -10.68 -12.19
CA ALA A 500 14.38 -11.11 -10.81
C ALA A 500 15.86 -11.37 -10.44
N ASP A 501 16.79 -11.51 -11.40
CA ASP A 501 18.11 -12.15 -11.15
C ASP A 501 19.37 -11.26 -11.27
N GLY A 502 19.25 -9.93 -11.15
CA GLY A 502 20.33 -9.09 -10.60
C GLY A 502 21.58 -8.74 -11.45
N ASN A 503 21.61 -8.88 -12.78
CA ASN A 503 22.76 -8.47 -13.61
C ASN A 503 22.44 -7.40 -14.68
N GLN A 504 22.32 -6.15 -14.24
CA GLN A 504 21.81 -5.01 -15.02
C GLN A 504 22.60 -4.68 -16.30
N LEU A 505 23.92 -4.86 -16.31
CA LEU A 505 24.77 -4.57 -17.48
C LEU A 505 24.56 -5.57 -18.62
N LYS A 506 24.35 -6.85 -18.29
CA LYS A 506 24.08 -7.91 -19.27
C LYS A 506 22.72 -7.70 -19.94
N ASP A 507 21.73 -7.27 -19.17
CA ASP A 507 20.40 -6.92 -19.67
C ASP A 507 20.46 -5.70 -20.59
N LEU A 508 21.31 -4.70 -20.27
CA LEU A 508 21.47 -3.50 -21.10
C LEU A 508 22.11 -3.85 -22.43
N LEU A 509 23.18 -4.64 -22.39
CA LEU A 509 23.84 -5.14 -23.58
C LEU A 509 22.86 -5.95 -24.46
N GLY A 510 22.05 -6.82 -23.85
CA GLY A 510 21.01 -7.58 -24.54
C GLY A 510 19.96 -6.68 -25.20
N ALA A 511 19.45 -5.70 -24.47
CA ALA A 511 18.42 -4.79 -24.96
C ALA A 511 18.95 -3.84 -26.06
N MET A 512 20.20 -3.38 -25.95
CA MET A 512 20.87 -2.58 -26.99
C MET A 512 21.06 -3.38 -28.28
N LYS A 513 21.45 -4.65 -28.19
CA LYS A 513 21.56 -5.55 -29.35
C LYS A 513 20.22 -5.71 -30.06
N LEU A 514 19.13 -5.88 -29.32
CA LEU A 514 17.78 -5.97 -29.88
C LEU A 514 17.35 -4.67 -30.58
N ALA A 515 17.54 -3.54 -29.91
CA ALA A 515 17.19 -2.23 -30.43
C ALA A 515 18.02 -1.86 -31.68
N GLN A 516 19.29 -2.24 -31.72
CA GLN A 516 20.14 -2.05 -32.89
C GLN A 516 19.74 -2.96 -34.06
N ARG A 517 19.34 -4.21 -33.78
CA ARG A 517 18.81 -5.13 -34.80
C ARG A 517 17.48 -4.62 -35.36
N LEU A 518 16.61 -4.06 -34.51
CA LEU A 518 15.40 -3.34 -34.94
C LEU A 518 15.75 -2.15 -35.85
N LYS A 519 16.73 -1.32 -35.47
CA LYS A 519 17.21 -0.18 -36.26
C LYS A 519 17.75 -0.56 -37.64
N GLN A 520 18.39 -1.73 -37.76
CA GLN A 520 18.86 -2.22 -39.06
C GLN A 520 17.71 -2.64 -39.98
N LEU A 521 16.65 -3.22 -39.42
CA LEU A 521 15.45 -3.63 -40.16
C LEU A 521 14.61 -2.42 -40.62
N THR A 522 14.52 -1.37 -39.81
CA THR A 522 13.76 -0.14 -40.14
C THR A 522 14.45 0.76 -41.17
N LYS A 523 15.75 0.58 -41.44
CA LYS A 523 16.42 1.24 -42.59
C LYS A 523 15.94 0.72 -43.94
N GLN A 524 15.27 -0.44 -43.99
CA GLN A 524 14.78 -1.07 -45.21
C GLN A 524 13.26 -0.90 -45.39
N HIS A 525 12.51 -0.55 -44.33
CA HIS A 525 11.04 -0.41 -44.33
C HIS A 525 10.57 0.75 -43.42
N SER A 526 9.55 1.51 -43.85
CA SER A 526 9.04 2.68 -43.12
C SER A 526 8.42 2.32 -41.75
N PHE A 527 8.68 3.16 -40.73
CA PHE A 527 8.19 3.02 -39.35
C PHE A 527 6.65 3.03 -39.19
N LYS A 528 5.89 3.46 -40.21
CA LYS A 528 4.44 3.64 -40.12
C LYS A 528 3.61 2.34 -40.03
N HIS A 529 4.22 1.15 -40.20
CA HIS A 529 3.50 -0.13 -40.32
C HIS A 529 4.11 -1.29 -39.51
N LEU A 530 4.98 -1.02 -38.55
CA LEU A 530 5.63 -2.07 -37.75
C LEU A 530 5.06 -2.11 -36.33
N PRO A 531 4.48 -3.23 -35.88
CA PRO A 531 3.99 -3.41 -34.51
C PRO A 531 5.15 -3.80 -33.57
N THR A 532 6.30 -3.12 -33.68
CA THR A 532 7.51 -3.49 -32.94
C THR A 532 7.85 -2.47 -31.88
N HIS A 533 7.26 -2.60 -30.70
CA HIS A 533 7.52 -1.69 -29.59
C HIS A 533 8.31 -2.36 -28.46
N THR A 534 8.31 -3.68 -28.38
CA THR A 534 8.88 -4.40 -27.22
C THR A 534 10.41 -4.34 -27.14
N PRO A 535 11.19 -4.38 -28.23
CA PRO A 535 12.63 -4.15 -28.18
C PRO A 535 13.00 -2.74 -27.71
N LEU A 536 12.22 -1.74 -28.13
CA LEU A 536 12.39 -0.36 -27.71
C LEU A 536 12.06 -0.22 -26.23
N PHE A 537 10.94 -0.80 -25.78
CA PHE A 537 10.55 -0.81 -24.37
C PHE A 537 11.49 -1.64 -23.50
N ALA A 538 12.06 -2.73 -23.99
CA ALA A 538 13.08 -3.50 -23.29
C ALA A 538 14.34 -2.66 -23.08
N LEU A 539 14.82 -1.99 -24.15
CA LEU A 539 15.96 -1.08 -24.05
C LEU A 539 15.66 0.07 -23.10
N GLN A 540 14.51 0.70 -23.26
CA GLN A 540 14.08 1.80 -22.42
C GLN A 540 13.90 1.39 -20.97
N ALA A 541 13.31 0.23 -20.68
CA ALA A 541 13.10 -0.23 -19.32
C ALA A 541 14.44 -0.61 -18.67
N VAL A 542 15.39 -1.18 -19.42
CA VAL A 542 16.71 -1.52 -18.87
C VAL A 542 17.53 -0.25 -18.66
N LEU A 543 17.50 0.66 -19.64
CA LEU A 543 18.02 2.00 -19.49
C LEU A 543 17.37 2.70 -18.31
N ALA A 544 16.05 2.67 -18.11
CA ALA A 544 15.36 3.30 -16.98
C ALA A 544 15.82 2.76 -15.61
N THR A 545 16.21 1.49 -15.55
CA THR A 545 16.76 0.87 -14.32
C THR A 545 18.17 1.39 -14.05
N ILE A 546 18.99 1.50 -15.09
CA ILE A 546 20.36 2.04 -15.02
C ILE A 546 20.34 3.57 -14.88
N ASN A 547 19.30 4.20 -15.41
CA ASN A 547 18.95 5.62 -15.44
C ASN A 547 18.06 6.02 -14.26
N GLU A 548 17.99 5.21 -13.20
CA GLU A 548 17.51 5.64 -11.87
C GLU A 548 18.23 6.92 -11.38
N GLN A 549 19.27 7.38 -12.09
CA GLN A 549 20.02 8.61 -11.89
C GLN A 549 19.47 9.88 -12.60
N ASN A 550 18.72 9.79 -13.71
CA ASN A 550 18.12 10.97 -14.40
C ASN A 550 16.67 11.24 -13.99
N ARG A 551 16.37 11.06 -12.71
CA ARG A 551 15.20 11.70 -12.09
C ARG A 551 15.46 13.21 -12.03
N TRP A 552 14.52 14.00 -12.52
CA TRP A 552 14.40 15.39 -12.09
C TRP A 552 13.78 15.34 -10.70
N HIS A 553 14.63 15.32 -9.68
CA HIS A 553 14.18 15.56 -8.33
C HIS A 553 13.90 17.05 -8.23
N LEU A 554 12.63 17.43 -8.19
CA LEU A 554 12.25 18.70 -7.59
C LEU A 554 12.52 18.52 -6.11
N ASP A 555 13.65 19.07 -5.68
CA ASP A 555 14.17 19.05 -4.31
C ASP A 555 13.02 19.08 -3.26
N SER A 556 13.07 18.15 -2.31
CA SER A 556 12.03 17.90 -1.28
C SER A 556 12.27 18.73 -0.02
N PRO A 557 11.24 19.07 0.81
CA PRO A 557 11.48 19.85 2.03
C PRO A 557 12.50 19.17 2.93
N ALA A 558 13.46 19.96 3.40
CA ALA A 558 14.51 19.50 4.29
C ALA A 558 13.93 19.22 5.69
N VAL A 559 13.98 17.95 6.10
CA VAL A 559 13.46 17.46 7.38
C VAL A 559 14.57 17.37 8.43
N ALA A 560 15.82 17.20 8.01
CA ALA A 560 16.98 17.15 8.88
C ALA A 560 18.04 18.17 8.43
N ILE A 561 18.75 18.78 9.37
CA ILE A 561 19.83 19.72 9.08
C ILE A 561 21.05 19.54 10.00
N ALA A 562 22.26 19.67 9.46
CA ALA A 562 23.50 19.60 10.24
C ALA A 562 24.55 20.59 9.74
N PHE A 563 25.30 21.19 10.67
CA PHE A 563 26.51 21.95 10.35
C PHE A 563 27.74 21.06 10.23
N SER A 564 28.65 21.44 9.34
CA SER A 564 30.02 20.91 9.39
C SER A 564 30.75 21.41 10.64
N ARG A 565 31.74 20.64 11.10
CA ARG A 565 32.49 20.95 12.33
C ARG A 565 33.27 22.27 12.28
N ASP A 566 33.67 22.71 11.08
CA ASP A 566 34.30 24.02 10.83
C ASP A 566 33.29 25.17 10.70
N GLY A 567 31.98 24.88 10.76
CA GLY A 567 30.89 25.83 10.61
C GLY A 567 30.70 26.38 9.19
N GLN A 568 31.48 25.93 8.20
CA GLN A 568 31.50 26.54 6.86
C GLN A 568 30.46 25.97 5.89
N LYS A 569 29.90 24.80 6.20
CA LYS A 569 28.96 24.08 5.36
C LYS A 569 27.74 23.63 6.15
N LEU A 570 26.64 23.46 5.42
CA LEU A 570 25.40 22.88 5.91
C LEU A 570 25.05 21.64 5.09
N ALA A 571 24.51 20.62 5.73
CA ALA A 571 23.85 19.50 5.09
C ALA A 571 22.36 19.52 5.41
N THR A 572 21.52 19.26 4.42
CA THR A 572 20.07 19.11 4.58
C THR A 572 19.63 17.74 4.07
N GLY A 573 18.83 17.01 4.83
CA GLY A 573 18.21 15.74 4.44
C GLY A 573 16.75 15.95 4.06
N GLY A 574 16.36 15.55 2.85
CA GLY A 574 15.00 15.71 2.33
C GLY A 574 14.08 14.51 2.58
N GLU A 575 12.77 14.71 2.46
CA GLU A 575 11.77 13.61 2.48
C GLU A 575 11.97 12.60 1.34
N ASP A 576 12.74 12.96 0.31
CA ASP A 576 13.05 12.12 -0.85
C ASP A 576 14.33 11.28 -0.69
N GLY A 577 14.96 11.31 0.50
CA GLY A 577 16.21 10.62 0.78
C GLY A 577 17.45 11.37 0.28
N ALA A 578 17.32 12.57 -0.30
CA ALA A 578 18.46 13.33 -0.78
C ALA A 578 19.18 14.06 0.36
N ILE A 579 20.52 14.06 0.32
CA ILE A 579 21.37 14.85 1.21
C ILE A 579 22.00 15.97 0.38
N THR A 580 21.65 17.22 0.65
CA THR A 580 22.20 18.38 -0.08
C THR A 580 23.16 19.16 0.80
N LEU A 581 24.34 19.46 0.25
CA LEU A 581 25.38 20.27 0.87
C LEU A 581 25.30 21.71 0.35
N TRP A 582 25.40 22.65 1.27
CA TRP A 582 25.27 24.08 1.02
C TRP A 582 26.46 24.84 1.60
N THR A 583 26.85 25.92 0.91
CA THR A 583 27.65 26.97 1.55
C THR A 583 26.73 27.88 2.36
N LEU A 584 27.30 28.62 3.34
CA LEU A 584 26.54 29.62 4.09
C LEU A 584 25.98 30.77 3.23
N GLN A 585 26.51 30.96 2.02
CA GLN A 585 25.98 31.93 1.06
C GLN A 585 24.72 31.43 0.32
N GLY A 586 24.29 30.19 0.59
CA GLY A 586 23.15 29.56 -0.08
C GLY A 586 23.49 28.92 -1.42
N LYS A 587 24.78 28.73 -1.72
CA LYS A 587 25.19 28.02 -2.93
C LYS A 587 25.19 26.52 -2.67
N LYS A 588 24.44 25.78 -3.47
CA LYS A 588 24.47 24.31 -3.51
C LYS A 588 25.87 23.84 -3.93
N ILE A 589 26.50 23.02 -3.09
CA ILE A 589 27.81 22.43 -3.32
C ILE A 589 27.64 21.11 -4.07
N GLN A 590 26.81 20.22 -3.53
CA GLN A 590 26.60 18.86 -4.04
C GLN A 590 25.29 18.30 -3.48
N THR A 591 24.66 17.39 -4.21
CA THR A 591 23.61 16.50 -3.67
C THR A 591 24.08 15.06 -3.75
N ILE A 592 23.98 14.36 -2.63
CA ILE A 592 24.25 12.93 -2.48
C ILE A 592 22.89 12.23 -2.44
N LYS A 593 22.67 11.27 -3.33
CA LYS A 593 21.39 10.56 -3.47
C LYS A 593 21.50 9.18 -2.85
N THR A 594 20.64 8.85 -1.89
CA THR A 594 20.52 7.48 -1.39
C THR A 594 19.80 6.65 -2.44
N HIS A 595 20.44 5.62 -3.03
CA HIS A 595 19.92 4.82 -4.15
C HIS A 595 18.71 3.90 -3.80
N LYS A 596 17.83 4.29 -2.88
CA LYS A 596 16.70 3.45 -2.45
C LYS A 596 15.50 3.60 -3.37
N THR A 597 15.01 2.46 -3.85
CA THR A 597 13.82 2.27 -4.70
C THR A 597 12.60 1.81 -3.90
N LYS A 598 12.78 1.46 -2.63
CA LYS A 598 11.70 0.98 -1.75
C LYS A 598 10.98 2.15 -1.10
N THR A 599 9.66 2.08 -1.08
CA THR A 599 8.78 2.94 -0.29
C THR A 599 8.34 2.17 0.95
N LEU A 600 8.31 2.84 2.11
CA LEU A 600 7.67 2.27 3.30
C LEU A 600 6.19 2.63 3.20
N GLN A 601 5.31 1.63 3.03
CA GLN A 601 3.85 1.85 2.90
C GLN A 601 3.45 2.86 1.80
N GLY A 602 4.24 2.97 0.72
CA GLY A 602 3.96 3.91 -0.38
C GLY A 602 4.52 5.34 -0.20
N PHE A 603 5.21 5.63 0.91
CA PHE A 603 5.88 6.92 1.13
C PHE A 603 7.39 6.86 0.82
N PRO A 604 8.00 7.95 0.31
CA PRO A 604 9.45 8.03 0.12
C PRO A 604 10.17 7.93 1.48
N ILE A 605 11.36 7.33 1.47
CA ILE A 605 12.16 7.15 2.68
C ILE A 605 12.81 8.49 3.01
N SER A 606 12.44 9.06 4.15
CA SER A 606 12.94 10.36 4.61
C SER A 606 14.26 10.20 5.37
N ILE A 607 15.18 11.16 5.21
CA ILE A 607 16.35 11.27 6.07
C ILE A 607 15.91 11.86 7.41
N THR A 608 16.03 11.08 8.47
CA THR A 608 15.59 11.46 9.83
C THR A 608 16.72 12.03 10.68
N SER A 609 17.98 11.72 10.36
CA SER A 609 19.14 12.26 11.07
C SER A 609 20.37 12.38 10.16
N LEU A 610 21.18 13.42 10.41
CA LEU A 610 22.43 13.72 9.72
C LEU A 610 23.54 14.08 10.70
N SER A 611 24.75 13.57 10.47
CA SER A 611 25.92 13.92 11.27
C SER A 611 27.20 13.99 10.41
N PHE A 612 27.96 15.08 10.52
CA PHE A 612 29.28 15.19 9.89
C PHE A 612 30.34 14.46 10.72
N SER A 613 31.29 13.80 10.07
CA SER A 613 32.45 13.26 10.77
C SER A 613 33.37 14.39 11.30
N PRO A 614 34.03 14.18 12.45
CA PRO A 614 35.04 15.10 13.00
C PRO A 614 36.08 15.62 12.01
N ASP A 615 36.56 14.75 11.13
CA ASP A 615 37.57 15.09 10.13
C ASP A 615 37.00 15.77 8.87
N GLY A 616 35.67 15.92 8.77
CA GLY A 616 34.96 16.51 7.63
C GLY A 616 35.02 15.68 6.34
N GLN A 617 35.51 14.43 6.39
CA GLN A 617 35.63 13.55 5.22
C GLN A 617 34.32 12.80 4.92
N TYR A 618 33.45 12.63 5.91
CA TYR A 618 32.26 11.78 5.81
C TYR A 618 31.01 12.47 6.33
N ILE A 619 29.86 11.98 5.87
CA ILE A 619 28.54 12.28 6.45
C ILE A 619 27.79 10.98 6.71
N LEU A 620 27.20 10.89 7.89
CA LEU A 620 26.36 9.80 8.37
C LEU A 620 24.91 10.22 8.17
N SER A 621 24.11 9.31 7.63
CA SER A 621 22.66 9.50 7.47
C SER A 621 21.92 8.30 8.00
N ALA A 622 20.85 8.53 8.77
CA ALA A 622 19.84 7.53 9.08
C ALA A 622 18.53 7.87 8.39
N ASP A 623 17.84 6.82 7.94
CA ASP A 623 16.61 6.94 7.20
C ASP A 623 15.41 6.31 7.94
N SER A 624 14.20 6.64 7.50
CA SER A 624 12.94 6.17 8.11
C SER A 624 12.69 4.66 7.96
N ASP A 625 13.60 3.92 7.32
CA ASP A 625 13.58 2.48 7.13
C ASP A 625 14.67 1.81 7.99
N TYR A 626 15.20 2.49 9.01
CA TYR A 626 16.23 1.96 9.93
C TYR A 626 17.54 1.52 9.23
N GLU A 627 17.87 2.13 8.09
CA GLU A 627 19.17 1.95 7.46
C GLU A 627 20.07 3.15 7.75
N ILE A 628 21.31 2.86 8.07
CA ILE A 628 22.34 3.85 8.38
C ILE A 628 23.41 3.75 7.31
N GLN A 629 23.78 4.90 6.76
CA GLN A 629 24.70 4.99 5.63
C GLN A 629 25.81 5.99 5.92
N VAL A 630 27.02 5.64 5.49
CA VAL A 630 28.20 6.50 5.57
C VAL A 630 28.60 6.89 4.16
N TRP A 631 28.70 8.20 3.93
CA TRP A 631 29.01 8.76 2.63
C TRP A 631 30.31 9.54 2.68
N HIS A 632 31.15 9.37 1.66
CA HIS A 632 32.35 10.17 1.52
C HIS A 632 32.01 11.53 0.91
N LEU A 633 32.30 12.61 1.64
CA LEU A 633 31.78 13.95 1.36
C LEU A 633 32.26 14.54 0.04
N LYS A 634 33.52 14.25 -0.36
CA LYS A 634 34.13 14.83 -1.56
C LYS A 634 33.71 14.12 -2.85
N THR A 635 33.48 12.80 -2.78
CA THR A 635 33.14 11.98 -3.95
C THR A 635 31.64 11.73 -4.05
N GLY A 636 30.89 11.91 -2.96
CA GLY A 636 29.47 11.54 -2.88
C GLY A 636 29.22 10.03 -2.93
N THR A 637 30.26 9.20 -2.77
CA THR A 637 30.15 7.75 -2.88
C THR A 637 29.77 7.13 -1.54
N LEU A 638 28.90 6.11 -1.58
CA LEU A 638 28.59 5.29 -0.42
C LEU A 638 29.85 4.54 0.02
N VAL A 639 30.26 4.75 1.27
CA VAL A 639 31.40 4.03 1.88
C VAL A 639 30.91 2.71 2.46
N ASN A 640 29.82 2.76 3.22
CA ASN A 640 29.26 1.58 3.86
C ASN A 640 27.79 1.79 4.28
N LYS A 641 27.04 0.70 4.47
CA LYS A 641 25.66 0.73 4.97
C LYS A 641 25.35 -0.41 5.96
N LEU A 642 24.48 -0.14 6.91
CA LEU A 642 24.00 -1.10 7.91
C LEU A 642 22.48 -1.03 8.00
N LYS A 643 21.82 -2.17 7.83
CA LYS A 643 20.38 -2.35 8.01
C LYS A 643 20.16 -3.03 9.35
N LEU A 644 19.25 -2.50 10.16
CA LEU A 644 18.94 -3.05 11.47
C LEU A 644 17.58 -3.76 11.45
N ASP A 645 17.48 -4.85 12.21
CA ASP A 645 16.19 -5.49 12.52
C ASP A 645 15.35 -4.54 13.37
N GLN A 646 14.02 -4.69 13.41
CA GLN A 646 13.00 -3.75 13.95
C GLN A 646 13.16 -3.29 15.43
N GLU A 647 14.35 -3.37 16.04
CA GLU A 647 14.71 -2.67 17.26
C GLU A 647 14.74 -1.15 17.02
N THR A 648 14.09 -0.39 17.89
CA THR A 648 14.03 1.07 17.82
C THR A 648 15.39 1.69 18.14
N LEU A 649 15.93 2.37 17.15
CA LEU A 649 17.11 3.22 17.25
C LEU A 649 16.68 4.61 17.71
N SER A 650 17.28 5.09 18.79
CA SER A 650 16.98 6.42 19.34
C SER A 650 17.86 7.50 18.72
N ASP A 651 19.16 7.24 18.55
CA ASP A 651 20.10 8.21 17.97
C ASP A 651 21.33 7.54 17.31
N VAL A 652 21.92 8.24 16.34
CA VAL A 652 23.13 7.85 15.62
C VAL A 652 24.06 9.05 15.40
N GLN A 653 25.30 8.96 15.90
CA GLN A 653 26.27 10.05 15.77
C GLN A 653 27.70 9.55 15.58
N PHE A 654 28.54 10.42 15.02
CA PHE A 654 29.98 10.26 15.07
C PHE A 654 30.53 10.64 16.44
N THR A 655 31.47 9.84 16.92
CA THR A 655 32.37 10.17 18.04
C THR A 655 33.56 10.97 17.54
N ASN A 656 34.30 11.61 18.46
CA ASN A 656 35.49 12.39 18.14
C ASN A 656 36.62 11.58 17.48
N ASP A 657 36.67 10.26 17.67
CA ASP A 657 37.64 9.37 17.04
C ASP A 657 37.11 8.71 15.75
N ASN A 658 36.10 9.34 15.11
CA ASN A 658 35.45 8.89 13.86
C ASN A 658 34.76 7.51 13.95
N ASN A 659 34.52 6.98 15.14
CA ASN A 659 33.65 5.82 15.32
C ASN A 659 32.18 6.24 15.32
N ILE A 660 31.29 5.30 15.04
CA ILE A 660 29.84 5.49 14.99
C ILE A 660 29.26 4.88 16.26
N VAL A 661 28.46 5.67 16.97
CA VAL A 661 27.70 5.20 18.14
C VAL A 661 26.26 5.02 17.72
N LEU A 662 25.73 3.82 17.98
CA LEU A 662 24.32 3.48 17.86
C LEU A 662 23.73 3.34 19.26
N VAL A 663 22.60 4.00 19.47
CA VAL A 663 21.87 3.94 20.72
C VAL A 663 20.50 3.32 20.45
N ASN A 664 20.12 2.31 21.24
CA ASN A 664 18.78 1.74 21.18
C ASN A 664 17.94 2.14 22.41
N ASP A 665 16.61 2.00 22.28
CA ASP A 665 15.64 2.39 23.32
C ASP A 665 15.77 1.58 24.63
N PHE A 666 16.51 0.47 24.61
CA PHE A 666 16.76 -0.38 25.77
C PHE A 666 18.03 0.00 26.56
N GLY A 667 18.64 1.16 26.26
CA GLY A 667 19.82 1.64 26.98
C GLY A 667 21.10 0.89 26.65
N ARG A 668 21.13 0.21 25.50
CA ARG A 668 22.32 -0.44 24.96
C ARG A 668 22.98 0.48 23.97
N VAL A 669 24.29 0.67 24.15
CA VAL A 669 25.13 1.45 23.24
C VAL A 669 26.04 0.49 22.50
N ALA A 670 26.02 0.57 21.18
CA ALA A 670 26.94 -0.15 20.30
C ALA A 670 27.88 0.86 19.62
N VAL A 671 29.18 0.63 19.74
CA VAL A 671 30.19 1.47 19.09
C VAL A 671 30.81 0.65 17.97
N LEU A 672 30.74 1.19 16.76
CA LEU A 672 31.22 0.56 15.53
C LEU A 672 32.24 1.48 14.86
N ASN A 673 33.16 0.90 14.11
CA ASN A 673 33.99 1.69 13.20
C ASN A 673 33.26 1.95 11.86
N LEU A 674 33.90 2.70 10.97
CA LEU A 674 33.39 2.99 9.61
C LEU A 674 33.14 1.73 8.75
N GLN A 675 33.72 0.58 9.11
CA GLN A 675 33.50 -0.72 8.44
C GLN A 675 32.32 -1.51 9.04
N TRP A 676 31.53 -0.91 9.94
CA TRP A 676 30.50 -1.59 10.75
C TRP A 676 31.04 -2.75 11.59
N LYS A 677 32.35 -2.77 11.85
CA LYS A 677 32.91 -3.71 12.80
C LYS A 677 32.55 -3.22 14.19
N LEU A 678 31.80 -4.04 14.91
CA LEU A 678 31.50 -3.83 16.31
C LEU A 678 32.81 -3.77 17.10
N LEU A 679 33.10 -2.62 17.71
CA LEU A 679 34.24 -2.45 18.60
C LEU A 679 33.89 -2.97 19.99
N TYR A 680 32.74 -2.54 20.51
CA TYR A 680 32.18 -3.04 21.76
C TYR A 680 30.70 -2.66 21.91
N THR A 681 30.00 -3.40 22.78
CA THR A 681 28.67 -3.02 23.30
C THR A 681 28.73 -2.77 24.79
N ARG A 682 27.86 -1.88 25.28
CA ARG A 682 27.68 -1.61 26.71
C ARG A 682 26.19 -1.52 27.03
N GLN A 683 25.77 -2.20 28.08
CA GLN A 683 24.48 -1.93 28.72
C GLN A 683 24.70 -0.79 29.70
N ILE A 684 24.17 0.39 29.38
CA ILE A 684 24.42 1.61 30.15
C ILE A 684 23.23 1.91 31.08
N ALA A 685 22.04 1.42 30.72
CA ALA A 685 20.84 1.55 31.54
C ALA A 685 19.97 0.27 31.59
N PRO A 686 19.07 0.09 32.57
CA PRO A 686 18.21 -1.10 32.68
C PRO A 686 17.14 -1.16 31.58
N PRO A 687 16.81 -2.34 31.02
CA PRO A 687 15.96 -2.51 29.83
C PRO A 687 14.46 -2.22 30.01
N GLN A 688 14.01 -1.69 31.15
CA GLN A 688 12.58 -1.61 31.49
C GLN A 688 11.98 -0.20 31.52
N GLN A 689 12.71 0.84 31.13
CA GLN A 689 12.17 2.20 31.16
C GLN A 689 12.60 2.99 29.93
N GLY A 690 11.67 3.73 29.32
CA GLY A 690 11.95 4.56 28.16
C GLY A 690 12.91 5.68 28.55
N ILE A 691 14.15 5.55 28.10
CA ILE A 691 15.24 6.44 28.48
C ILE A 691 15.58 7.28 27.24
N ASP A 692 15.50 8.60 27.40
CA ASP A 692 16.09 9.53 26.44
C ASP A 692 17.62 9.54 26.65
N LEU A 693 18.35 9.27 25.58
CA LEU A 693 19.80 9.07 25.58
C LEU A 693 20.43 10.14 24.69
N THR A 694 21.17 11.07 25.28
CA THR A 694 21.96 12.05 24.50
C THR A 694 23.45 11.81 24.72
N ILE A 695 24.20 11.78 23.62
CA ILE A 695 25.66 11.71 23.64
C ILE A 695 26.23 13.11 23.85
N SER A 696 27.19 13.25 24.76
CA SER A 696 27.85 14.54 25.03
C SER A 696 28.63 15.04 23.80
N LEU A 697 28.74 16.37 23.68
CA LEU A 697 29.42 17.07 22.57
C LEU A 697 30.92 16.70 22.45
N GLU A 698 31.54 16.16 23.50
CA GLU A 698 32.93 15.67 23.47
C GLU A 698 33.05 14.19 23.07
N GLY A 699 31.93 13.49 22.85
CA GLY A 699 31.87 12.15 22.27
C GLY A 699 32.44 11.04 23.15
N ASP A 700 32.70 11.31 24.42
CA ASP A 700 33.30 10.39 25.40
C ASP A 700 32.33 10.01 26.54
N ALA A 701 31.28 10.80 26.78
CA ALA A 701 30.24 10.52 27.76
C ALA A 701 28.82 10.49 27.17
N ILE A 702 27.94 9.67 27.77
CA ILE A 702 26.52 9.58 27.48
C ILE A 702 25.70 9.99 28.70
N VAL A 703 24.62 10.72 28.45
CA VAL A 703 23.68 11.17 29.48
C VAL A 703 22.37 10.42 29.33
N PHE A 704 21.82 9.94 30.45
CA PHE A 704 20.55 9.24 30.47
C PHE A 704 19.81 9.43 31.79
N ILE A 705 18.49 9.25 31.83
CA ILE A 705 17.72 9.31 33.08
C ILE A 705 17.59 7.91 33.69
N ASN A 706 17.99 7.76 34.96
CA ASN A 706 17.84 6.51 35.69
C ASN A 706 16.42 6.29 36.22
N ALA A 707 16.15 5.10 36.77
CA ALA A 707 14.82 4.72 37.23
C ALA A 707 14.22 5.56 38.37
N GLN A 708 15.00 6.47 38.94
CA GLN A 708 14.59 7.40 39.99
C GLN A 708 14.33 8.82 39.45
N GLY A 709 14.34 9.03 38.13
CA GLY A 709 14.19 10.34 37.49
C GLY A 709 15.45 11.20 37.54
N LYS A 710 16.60 10.64 37.94
CA LYS A 710 17.87 11.37 38.04
C LYS A 710 18.71 11.17 36.78
N PRO A 711 19.25 12.24 36.17
CA PRO A 711 20.22 12.09 35.10
C PRO A 711 21.52 11.49 35.62
N GLU A 712 22.05 10.54 34.87
CA GLU A 712 23.36 9.95 35.02
C GLU A 712 24.21 10.23 33.78
N VAL A 713 25.45 10.63 34.03
CA VAL A 713 26.49 10.78 33.01
C VAL A 713 27.42 9.62 33.16
N ARG A 714 27.65 8.89 32.07
CA ARG A 714 28.55 7.74 32.06
C ARG A 714 29.55 7.84 30.93
N ASP A 715 30.75 7.35 31.17
CA ASP A 715 31.78 7.24 30.13
C ASP A 715 31.34 6.18 29.11
N ILE A 716 31.40 6.51 27.81
CA ILE A 716 30.92 5.63 26.72
C ILE A 716 31.81 4.39 26.57
N LYS A 717 33.12 4.52 26.81
CA LYS A 717 34.10 3.45 26.61
C LYS A 717 34.03 2.40 27.73
N THR A 718 33.93 2.87 28.96
CA THR A 718 34.02 2.07 30.18
C THR A 718 32.66 1.79 30.80
N GLY A 719 31.62 2.59 30.51
CA GLY A 719 30.31 2.52 31.14
C GLY A 719 30.30 2.99 32.60
N THR A 720 31.41 3.55 33.09
CA THR A 720 31.51 4.00 34.48
C THR A 720 30.66 5.23 34.71
N LEU A 721 29.97 5.27 35.83
CA LEU A 721 29.26 6.45 36.29
C LEU A 721 30.25 7.58 36.55
N ILE A 722 30.16 8.64 35.75
CA ILE A 722 30.91 9.90 35.94
C ILE A 722 30.19 10.74 36.99
N LYS A 723 28.87 10.90 36.85
CA LYS A 723 28.09 11.77 37.74
C LYS A 723 26.60 11.45 37.75
N THR A 724 25.93 11.76 38.85
CA THR A 724 24.47 11.77 38.95
C THR A 724 23.99 13.15 39.38
N TYR A 725 22.98 13.68 38.70
CA TYR A 725 22.36 14.96 39.02
C TYR A 725 21.09 14.76 39.89
N PRO A 726 20.64 15.78 40.64
CA PRO A 726 19.40 15.67 41.42
C PRO A 726 18.18 15.40 40.52
N ASN A 727 17.11 14.90 41.15
CA ASN A 727 15.89 14.55 40.44
C ASN A 727 15.29 15.80 39.77
N ILE A 728 15.05 15.74 38.45
CA ILE A 728 14.64 16.90 37.65
C ILE A 728 13.11 16.94 37.47
N THR A 729 12.45 15.81 37.67
CA THR A 729 11.03 15.61 37.40
C THR A 729 10.26 15.61 38.70
N HIS A 730 9.23 16.47 38.80
CA HIS A 730 8.31 16.46 39.95
C HIS A 730 7.21 15.40 39.80
N ASN A 731 6.98 14.91 38.58
CA ASN A 731 6.00 13.89 38.22
C ASN A 731 6.65 12.81 37.35
N LEU A 732 6.28 11.54 37.57
CA LEU A 732 6.69 10.36 36.80
C LEU A 732 6.29 10.39 35.29
N GLY A 733 5.73 11.50 34.80
CA GLY A 733 5.34 11.71 33.40
C GLY A 733 6.07 12.85 32.69
N ASP A 734 6.92 13.63 33.37
CA ASP A 734 7.72 14.67 32.72
C ASP A 734 8.89 14.01 31.96
N ARG A 735 8.70 13.73 30.66
CA ARG A 735 9.81 13.33 29.79
C ARG A 735 10.78 14.49 29.61
N LEU A 736 12.06 14.20 29.84
CA LEU A 736 13.17 15.03 29.37
C LEU A 736 13.36 14.73 27.89
N TRP A 737 13.49 15.78 27.08
CA TRP A 737 13.52 15.66 25.63
C TRP A 737 14.91 15.84 25.04
N HIS A 738 15.80 16.58 25.74
CA HIS A 738 17.19 16.78 25.37
C HIS A 738 18.04 17.16 26.60
N SER A 739 19.32 16.78 26.59
CA SER A 739 20.30 17.24 27.58
C SER A 739 21.71 17.34 27.02
N PHE A 740 22.54 18.22 27.57
CA PHE A 740 23.94 18.33 27.16
C PHE A 740 24.80 18.96 28.27
N HIS A 741 26.11 18.75 28.14
CA HIS A 741 27.12 19.36 28.97
C HIS A 741 27.75 20.56 28.28
N THR A 742 28.02 21.60 29.04
CA THR A 742 28.86 22.71 28.62
C THR A 742 30.33 22.37 28.86
N LYS A 743 31.24 23.07 28.18
CA LYS A 743 32.69 22.84 28.29
C LYS A 743 33.26 23.07 29.70
N ASP A 744 32.60 23.89 30.51
CA ASP A 744 32.92 24.16 31.91
C ASP A 744 32.27 23.18 32.90
N GLY A 745 31.62 22.13 32.40
CA GLY A 745 31.05 21.03 33.20
C GLY A 745 29.65 21.31 33.76
N ALA A 746 29.02 22.43 33.38
CA ALA A 746 27.63 22.67 33.70
C ALA A 746 26.75 21.72 32.87
N TYR A 747 25.58 21.39 33.41
CA TYR A 747 24.64 20.47 32.79
C TYR A 747 23.36 21.22 32.48
N ILE A 748 22.81 21.00 31.28
CA ILE A 748 21.59 21.66 30.82
C ILE A 748 20.60 20.60 30.42
N SER A 749 19.41 20.68 31.01
CA SER A 749 18.29 19.77 30.71
C SER A 749 17.10 20.55 30.17
N ALA A 750 16.49 20.02 29.11
CA ALA A 750 15.27 20.54 28.51
C ALA A 750 14.09 19.59 28.75
N ASN A 751 13.01 20.10 29.37
CA ASN A 751 11.74 19.39 29.55
C ASN A 751 10.62 20.21 28.90
N LEU A 752 9.64 19.61 28.22
CA LEU A 752 8.42 20.18 27.61
C LEU A 752 8.47 21.68 27.21
N ASN A 753 8.47 22.60 28.19
CA ASN A 753 8.50 24.05 28.02
C ASN A 753 9.50 24.80 28.94
N THR A 754 10.49 24.10 29.53
CA THR A 754 11.47 24.62 30.48
C THR A 754 12.89 24.15 30.18
N LEU A 755 13.86 25.06 30.31
CA LEU A 755 15.29 24.76 30.36
C LEU A 755 15.77 24.92 31.80
N LYS A 756 16.54 23.95 32.28
CA LYS A 756 17.17 24.00 33.60
C LYS A 756 18.68 23.94 33.43
N LEU A 757 19.37 24.90 34.03
CA LEU A 757 20.83 24.99 34.07
C LEU A 757 21.29 24.53 35.45
N TRP A 758 22.19 23.56 35.45
CA TRP A 758 22.74 22.92 36.64
C TRP A 758 24.23 23.21 36.70
N HIS A 759 24.70 23.67 37.85
CA HIS A 759 26.12 23.83 38.09
C HIS A 759 26.80 22.45 38.11
N PRO A 760 28.12 22.36 37.82
CA PRO A 760 28.87 21.12 37.94
C PRO A 760 28.71 20.40 39.28
N ASP A 761 28.44 21.08 40.40
CA ASP A 761 28.22 20.47 41.71
C ASP A 761 26.83 19.82 41.90
N GLY A 762 25.94 19.93 40.91
CA GLY A 762 24.58 19.41 40.95
C GLY A 762 23.53 20.40 41.45
N THR A 763 23.89 21.63 41.81
CA THR A 763 22.92 22.66 42.20
C THR A 763 22.17 23.23 40.99
N LEU A 764 20.85 23.39 41.11
CA LEU A 764 20.04 24.07 40.09
C LEU A 764 20.35 25.57 40.14
N GLN A 765 20.95 26.11 39.08
CA GLN A 765 21.33 27.52 38.99
C GLN A 765 20.23 28.37 38.36
N ALA A 766 19.54 27.84 37.36
CA ALA A 766 18.44 28.56 36.70
C ALA A 766 17.36 27.61 36.16
N GLU A 767 16.13 28.11 36.13
CA GLU A 767 15.00 27.50 35.42
C GLU A 767 14.37 28.57 34.51
N ILE A 768 14.28 28.27 33.23
CA ILE A 768 13.85 29.19 32.18
C ILE A 768 12.64 28.58 31.48
N LYS A 769 11.47 29.22 31.59
CA LYS A 769 10.30 28.87 30.75
C LYS A 769 10.52 29.34 29.32
N THR A 770 10.58 28.41 28.38
CA THR A 770 10.92 28.69 26.99
C THR A 770 9.69 29.06 26.16
N HIS A 771 8.72 28.16 26.03
CA HIS A 771 7.53 28.30 25.19
C HIS A 771 6.23 28.07 26.01
N GLN A 772 5.06 28.44 25.49
CA GLN A 772 3.79 28.19 26.19
C GLN A 772 3.34 26.72 26.04
N LEU A 773 3.75 26.08 24.95
CA LEU A 773 3.47 24.70 24.57
C LEU A 773 4.80 23.97 24.24
N LEU A 774 4.71 22.75 23.71
CA LEU A 774 5.81 21.81 23.46
C LEU A 774 6.90 22.37 22.52
N VAL A 775 8.17 22.28 22.94
CA VAL A 775 9.33 22.54 22.07
C VAL A 775 9.49 21.41 21.06
N SER A 776 9.71 21.73 19.77
CA SER A 776 9.85 20.74 18.68
C SER A 776 11.29 20.43 18.29
N GLY A 777 12.25 21.27 18.66
CA GLY A 777 13.66 21.06 18.35
C GLY A 777 14.57 21.86 19.27
N PHE A 778 15.77 21.32 19.50
CA PHE A 778 16.73 21.82 20.46
C PHE A 778 18.15 21.71 19.91
N SER A 779 18.93 22.80 19.96
CA SER A 779 20.34 22.80 19.57
C SER A 779 21.15 23.70 20.49
N SER A 780 22.44 23.38 20.65
CA SER A 780 23.41 24.21 21.39
C SER A 780 24.66 24.49 20.56
N SER A 781 25.40 25.55 20.93
CA SER A 781 26.76 25.78 20.44
C SER A 781 27.73 24.77 21.05
N PHE A 782 28.91 24.57 20.44
CA PHE A 782 29.88 23.56 20.91
C PHE A 782 30.39 23.83 22.33
N ASP A 783 30.48 25.10 22.73
CA ASP A 783 30.86 25.50 24.09
C ASP A 783 29.67 25.52 25.07
N GLY A 784 28.45 25.29 24.59
CA GLY A 784 27.20 25.35 25.36
C GLY A 784 26.79 26.75 25.80
N SER A 785 27.45 27.81 25.30
CA SER A 785 27.16 29.20 25.67
C SER A 785 25.91 29.78 24.99
N VAL A 786 25.42 29.15 23.91
CA VAL A 786 24.21 29.55 23.19
C VAL A 786 23.30 28.35 22.99
N ILE A 787 22.01 28.56 23.23
CA ILE A 787 20.96 27.55 23.03
C ILE A 787 19.90 28.10 22.09
N ALA A 788 19.48 27.29 21.13
CA ALA A 788 18.33 27.52 20.28
C ALA A 788 17.22 26.52 20.61
N THR A 789 15.99 27.03 20.68
CA THR A 789 14.77 26.24 20.86
C THR A 789 13.75 26.61 19.79
N SER A 790 13.19 25.62 19.10
CA SER A 790 12.15 25.81 18.07
C SER A 790 10.79 25.29 18.54
N HIS A 791 9.72 25.82 17.97
CA HIS A 791 8.34 25.45 18.28
C HIS A 791 7.53 25.21 16.98
N PRO A 792 6.53 24.30 16.98
CA PRO A 792 5.74 23.97 15.77
C PRO A 792 4.97 25.14 15.14
N ASP A 793 4.75 26.23 15.86
CA ASP A 793 4.13 27.46 15.35
C ASP A 793 5.09 28.36 14.56
N GLY A 794 6.34 27.94 14.38
CA GLY A 794 7.37 28.70 13.68
C GLY A 794 8.24 29.59 14.58
N MET A 795 8.06 29.59 15.90
CA MET A 795 8.88 30.41 16.80
C MET A 795 10.25 29.77 17.13
N LEU A 796 11.31 30.54 16.89
CA LEU A 796 12.67 30.28 17.40
C LEU A 796 12.99 31.21 18.57
N LYS A 797 13.59 30.65 19.62
CA LYS A 797 14.09 31.40 20.78
C LYS A 797 15.52 31.03 21.10
N LEU A 798 16.32 32.06 21.35
CA LEU A 798 17.73 31.95 21.70
C LEU A 798 17.97 32.33 23.15
N TRP A 799 18.90 31.61 23.76
CA TRP A 799 19.32 31.80 25.13
C TRP A 799 20.83 31.84 25.18
N LYS A 800 21.38 33.00 25.56
CA LYS A 800 22.81 33.13 25.84
C LYS A 800 23.07 32.82 27.31
N ILE A 801 23.99 31.91 27.55
CA ILE A 801 24.41 31.49 28.88
C ILE A 801 25.78 32.09 29.15
N HIS A 802 25.89 32.82 30.25
CA HIS A 802 27.15 33.45 30.69
C HIS A 802 27.76 32.64 31.83
N PRO A 803 28.56 31.59 31.55
CA PRO A 803 29.12 30.73 32.58
C PRO A 803 29.98 31.48 33.62
N GLN A 804 30.69 32.53 33.22
CA GLN A 804 31.56 33.31 34.12
C GLN A 804 30.83 34.28 35.09
N LYS A 805 29.53 34.53 34.93
CA LYS A 805 28.75 35.35 35.89
C LYS A 805 28.11 34.53 37.02
N ILE A 806 28.32 33.21 37.03
CA ILE A 806 27.69 32.27 37.96
C ILE A 806 28.46 32.19 39.30
N SER A 807 29.65 32.79 39.41
CA SER A 807 30.40 32.86 40.67
C SER A 807 30.13 34.16 41.44
N THR A 808 29.08 34.20 42.28
CA THR A 808 29.06 35.12 43.43
C THR A 808 28.58 34.42 44.69
N THR A 809 29.53 34.31 45.62
CA THR A 809 29.49 33.83 46.99
C THR A 809 28.37 34.49 47.81
N LEU A 810 27.53 33.70 48.49
CA LEU A 810 26.73 34.15 49.63
C LEU A 810 27.20 33.41 50.89
N THR A 811 27.94 34.11 51.74
CA THR A 811 28.29 33.71 53.11
C THR A 811 27.05 33.67 54.02
N PRO A 812 26.98 32.77 55.03
CA PRO A 812 25.83 32.64 55.92
C PRO A 812 25.95 33.56 57.14
N PRO A 813 24.84 34.05 57.73
CA PRO A 813 24.83 34.47 59.12
C PRO A 813 24.30 33.37 60.05
N ILE A 814 24.96 33.25 61.19
CA ILE A 814 24.72 32.36 62.32
C ILE A 814 23.63 32.95 63.24
N GLN A 815 22.69 32.12 63.71
CA GLN A 815 22.21 31.95 65.11
C GLN A 815 20.76 31.40 65.18
N THR A 816 20.59 30.31 65.96
CA THR A 816 19.37 29.56 66.33
C THR A 816 18.55 30.25 67.45
N PRO A 817 17.35 29.79 67.94
CA PRO A 817 16.56 28.55 67.66
C PRO A 817 15.00 28.66 67.55
N ARG A 818 14.34 27.55 67.11
CA ARG A 818 12.96 27.05 67.44
C ARG A 818 11.73 27.88 66.96
N VAL A 819 10.58 27.38 66.47
CA VAL A 819 9.88 26.11 66.12
C VAL A 819 8.82 26.51 65.06
N VAL A 820 8.43 25.62 64.12
CA VAL A 820 7.03 25.30 63.69
C VAL A 820 7.05 24.47 62.38
N VAL A 821 6.12 23.52 62.34
CA VAL A 821 5.79 22.51 61.33
C VAL A 821 5.43 23.10 59.96
N GLY A 822 5.86 22.41 58.89
CA GLY A 822 5.20 22.40 57.57
C GLY A 822 5.49 23.59 56.64
N ASN A 823 6.33 23.38 55.63
CA ASN A 823 6.05 23.71 54.22
C ASN A 823 7.29 23.51 53.34
N GLN A 824 7.02 23.09 52.11
CA GLN A 824 7.95 23.01 50.98
C GLN A 824 8.92 24.19 50.97
N GLN A 825 10.23 23.92 50.95
CA GLN A 825 11.22 24.92 50.58
C GLN A 825 10.89 25.41 49.17
N ARG A 826 10.33 26.62 49.07
CA ARG A 826 10.31 27.38 47.83
C ARG A 826 11.76 27.58 47.40
N ILE A 827 12.17 26.85 46.38
CA ILE A 827 13.37 27.17 45.61
C ILE A 827 13.12 28.57 45.06
N ASN A 828 13.88 29.55 45.53
CA ASN A 828 13.90 30.87 44.92
C ASN A 828 14.30 30.67 43.45
N ARG A 829 13.37 30.90 42.51
CA ARG A 829 13.68 30.98 41.09
C ARG A 829 14.63 32.15 40.90
N ILE A 830 15.93 31.88 40.89
CA ILE A 830 16.94 32.86 40.50
C ILE A 830 16.82 32.99 38.99
N GLN A 831 16.22 34.10 38.56
CA GLN A 831 16.15 34.50 37.17
C GLN A 831 17.55 35.04 36.80
N LEU A 832 18.47 34.14 36.41
CA LEU A 832 19.74 34.57 35.82
C LEU A 832 19.49 35.32 34.50
N PRO A 833 20.34 36.30 34.14
CA PRO A 833 20.15 37.13 32.96
C PRO A 833 20.55 36.34 31.70
N GLY A 834 19.67 35.43 31.27
CA GLY A 834 19.65 35.01 29.88
C GLY A 834 18.97 36.11 29.08
N GLU A 835 19.71 36.82 28.23
CA GLU A 835 19.09 37.73 27.26
C GLU A 835 18.24 36.89 26.31
N LYS A 836 16.92 37.02 26.45
CA LYS A 836 15.95 36.45 25.52
C LYS A 836 16.02 37.27 24.23
N LEU A 837 16.69 36.76 23.22
CA LEU A 837 16.67 37.33 21.89
C LEU A 837 15.48 36.71 21.14
N LYS A 838 14.42 37.51 20.97
CA LYS A 838 13.25 37.13 20.17
C LYS A 838 13.59 37.42 18.71
N ILE A 839 13.58 36.39 17.87
CA ILE A 839 13.76 36.56 16.43
C ILE A 839 12.57 37.39 15.89
N ALA A 840 12.86 38.55 15.31
CA ALA A 840 11.86 39.41 14.70
C ALA A 840 11.50 38.85 13.32
N GLY A 841 10.23 38.49 13.11
CA GLY A 841 9.72 38.09 11.78
C GLY A 841 9.01 36.74 11.70
N ALA A 842 9.11 35.89 12.72
CA ALA A 842 8.34 34.63 12.76
C ALA A 842 6.85 34.92 13.00
N LYS A 843 6.07 34.99 11.92
CA LYS A 843 4.60 34.95 12.00
C LYS A 843 4.18 33.54 12.41
N SER A 844 3.29 33.42 13.39
CA SER A 844 2.66 32.15 13.70
C SER A 844 1.68 31.79 12.59
N ASP A 845 2.14 31.04 11.60
CA ASP A 845 1.28 30.43 10.57
C ASP A 845 1.70 28.97 10.34
N ALA A 846 0.79 28.15 9.84
CA ALA A 846 1.03 26.73 9.63
C ALA A 846 2.07 26.41 8.53
N GLN A 847 2.37 27.37 7.65
CA GLN A 847 3.36 27.23 6.57
C GLN A 847 4.79 27.53 7.04
N ASN A 848 4.96 28.36 8.07
CA ASN A 848 6.24 28.71 8.69
C ASN A 848 6.66 27.75 9.83
N ARG A 849 5.96 26.62 9.98
CA ARG A 849 6.34 25.57 10.93
C ARG A 849 7.79 25.14 10.69
N ILE A 850 8.59 25.14 11.75
CA ILE A 850 9.98 24.69 11.69
C ILE A 850 10.00 23.16 11.76
N MET A 851 10.71 22.55 10.81
CA MET A 851 10.92 21.11 10.73
C MET A 851 12.11 20.70 11.59
N ASP A 852 13.24 21.38 11.42
CA ASP A 852 14.44 21.18 12.22
C ASP A 852 15.25 22.48 12.32
N ALA A 853 16.07 22.63 13.35
CA ALA A 853 16.93 23.79 13.55
C ALA A 853 18.23 23.43 14.27
N THR A 854 19.35 23.94 13.76
CA THR A 854 20.69 23.66 14.27
C THR A 854 21.51 24.94 14.45
N LEU A 855 22.39 24.96 15.45
CA LEU A 855 23.36 26.02 15.71
C LEU A 855 24.70 25.66 15.08
N SER A 856 25.36 26.66 14.51
CA SER A 856 26.76 26.57 14.10
C SER A 856 27.66 26.27 15.32
N PRO A 857 28.81 25.59 15.12
CA PRO A 857 29.70 25.22 16.22
C PRO A 857 30.16 26.39 17.10
N ASP A 858 30.32 27.58 16.51
CA ASP A 858 30.71 28.82 17.19
C ASP A 858 29.52 29.58 17.83
N GLY A 859 28.30 29.10 17.64
CA GLY A 859 27.07 29.67 18.16
C GLY A 859 26.63 30.98 17.50
N GLN A 860 27.24 31.39 16.38
CA GLN A 860 26.97 32.71 15.76
C GLN A 860 25.81 32.68 14.75
N ILE A 861 25.58 31.52 14.13
CA ILE A 861 24.57 31.31 13.08
C ILE A 861 23.62 30.18 13.50
N ILE A 862 22.33 30.37 13.22
CA ILE A 862 21.29 29.35 13.35
C ILE A 862 20.77 29.05 11.96
N ALA A 863 20.64 27.78 11.63
CA ALA A 863 19.99 27.35 10.41
C ALA A 863 18.69 26.63 10.79
N ALA A 864 17.57 27.02 10.20
CA ALA A 864 16.26 26.42 10.46
C ALA A 864 15.56 26.09 9.15
N THR A 865 15.11 24.84 9.01
CA THR A 865 14.29 24.39 7.88
C THR A 865 12.82 24.51 8.22
N LYS A 866 12.00 24.87 7.25
CA LYS A 866 10.56 25.13 7.41
C LYS A 866 9.73 24.20 6.54
N PHE A 867 8.48 24.00 6.93
CA PHE A 867 7.52 23.15 6.22
C PHE A 867 7.17 23.66 4.81
N ASN A 868 7.29 24.97 4.57
CA ASN A 868 7.17 25.58 3.24
C ASN A 868 8.40 25.38 2.32
N GLY A 869 9.40 24.59 2.75
CA GLY A 869 10.58 24.28 1.95
C GLY A 869 11.65 25.38 1.95
N GLU A 870 11.60 26.30 2.90
CA GLU A 870 12.65 27.29 3.13
C GLU A 870 13.63 26.83 4.21
N MET A 871 14.91 27.15 4.03
CA MET A 871 15.92 27.15 5.09
C MET A 871 16.34 28.59 5.35
N THR A 872 16.05 29.11 6.54
CA THR A 872 16.47 30.45 6.94
C THR A 872 17.68 30.37 7.86
N LEU A 873 18.70 31.16 7.52
CA LEU A 873 19.87 31.43 8.36
C LEU A 873 19.62 32.69 9.18
N TYR A 874 19.85 32.62 10.48
CA TYR A 874 19.76 33.75 11.41
C TYR A 874 21.11 33.97 12.07
N LYS A 875 21.44 35.22 12.39
CA LYS A 875 22.51 35.51 13.35
C LYS A 875 22.04 35.18 14.77
N ALA A 876 22.99 35.01 15.68
CA ALA A 876 22.73 34.84 17.11
C ALA A 876 21.97 36.03 17.75
N ASP A 877 21.99 37.22 17.14
CA ASP A 877 21.17 38.38 17.56
C ASP A 877 19.70 38.29 17.13
N GLY A 878 19.32 37.24 16.38
CA GLY A 878 17.98 37.02 15.86
C GLY A 878 17.67 37.75 14.55
N SER A 879 18.64 38.46 13.94
CA SER A 879 18.47 39.01 12.60
C SER A 879 18.54 37.91 11.55
N GLU A 880 17.66 37.99 10.55
CA GLU A 880 17.74 37.11 9.38
C GLU A 880 18.99 37.46 8.58
N LEU A 881 19.86 36.47 8.38
CA LEU A 881 21.00 36.57 7.46
C LEU A 881 20.54 36.38 6.03
N ARG A 882 19.75 35.32 5.81
CA ARG A 882 19.35 34.86 4.48
C ARG A 882 18.29 33.78 4.58
N THR A 883 17.33 33.81 3.67
CA THR A 883 16.50 32.66 3.37
C THR A 883 17.00 31.97 2.10
N ILE A 884 17.19 30.66 2.19
CA ILE A 884 17.64 29.76 1.13
C ILE A 884 16.45 28.88 0.79
N GLN A 885 16.01 28.87 -0.46
CA GLN A 885 14.96 27.95 -0.89
C GLN A 885 15.55 26.54 -0.96
N THR A 886 15.08 25.66 -0.08
CA THR A 886 15.44 24.23 -0.08
C THR A 886 14.51 23.39 -0.95
N ASN A 887 13.52 24.05 -1.59
CA ASN A 887 12.62 23.58 -2.66
C ASN A 887 11.56 22.56 -2.20
N LEU A 888 10.49 22.39 -3.02
CA LEU A 888 9.31 21.60 -2.67
C LEU A 888 8.80 20.70 -3.81
N PRO A 889 8.06 19.61 -3.47
CA PRO A 889 7.28 18.85 -4.42
C PRO A 889 6.15 19.67 -5.06
N GLU A 890 6.11 19.71 -6.39
CA GLU A 890 5.08 20.41 -7.16
C GLU A 890 3.84 19.55 -7.33
N SER A 891 2.67 20.16 -7.14
CA SER A 891 1.39 19.45 -7.06
C SER A 891 0.66 19.26 -8.39
N MET A 892 0.97 20.04 -9.44
CA MET A 892 0.52 19.78 -10.81
C MET A 892 1.50 20.29 -11.84
N ILE A 893 1.60 19.56 -12.96
CA ILE A 893 2.48 19.89 -14.08
C ILE A 893 1.68 19.74 -15.38
N LYS A 894 1.65 20.80 -16.18
CA LYS A 894 1.11 20.79 -17.55
C LYS A 894 2.22 21.10 -18.54
N VAL A 895 2.27 20.34 -19.62
CA VAL A 895 3.29 20.49 -20.67
C VAL A 895 2.61 21.06 -21.90
N SER A 896 3.27 21.99 -22.59
CA SER A 896 2.75 22.52 -23.84
C SER A 896 2.74 21.43 -24.94
N PRO A 897 1.85 21.54 -25.93
CA PRO A 897 1.79 20.58 -27.03
C PRO A 897 3.04 20.46 -27.91
N ASP A 898 4.00 21.37 -27.82
CA ASP A 898 5.30 21.24 -28.50
C ASP A 898 6.40 20.68 -27.57
N GLY A 899 6.05 20.35 -26.33
CA GLY A 899 6.99 19.87 -25.30
C GLY A 899 8.00 20.92 -24.84
N SER A 900 7.89 22.17 -25.29
CA SER A 900 8.91 23.20 -25.08
C SER A 900 8.68 24.06 -23.83
N ARG A 901 7.50 23.98 -23.22
CA ARG A 901 7.08 24.74 -22.03
C ARG A 901 6.45 23.84 -20.98
N LEU A 902 6.59 24.26 -19.73
CA LEU A 902 6.00 23.64 -18.56
C LEU A 902 5.25 24.70 -17.75
N VAL A 903 4.11 24.34 -17.18
CA VAL A 903 3.39 25.13 -16.19
C VAL A 903 3.25 24.29 -14.94
N LEU A 904 3.76 24.83 -13.84
CA LEU A 904 3.90 24.15 -12.57
C LEU A 904 3.02 24.87 -11.55
N LEU A 905 2.16 24.13 -10.86
CA LEU A 905 1.32 24.65 -9.78
C LEU A 905 1.81 24.07 -8.45
N SER A 906 2.19 24.97 -7.55
CA SER A 906 2.49 24.66 -6.16
C SER A 906 1.31 25.06 -5.27
N ILE A 907 0.54 24.06 -4.82
CA ILE A 907 -0.58 24.24 -3.87
C ILE A 907 -0.03 24.70 -2.51
N ARG A 908 1.16 24.21 -2.10
CA ARG A 908 1.77 24.61 -0.81
C ARG A 908 2.27 26.07 -0.84
N GLN A 909 2.85 26.53 -1.95
CA GLN A 909 3.31 27.93 -2.07
C GLN A 909 2.23 28.87 -2.60
N GLN A 910 1.10 28.35 -3.07
CA GLN A 910 0.06 29.11 -3.78
C GLN A 910 0.65 29.88 -4.97
N LYS A 911 1.43 29.19 -5.82
CA LYS A 911 2.09 29.77 -6.99
C LYS A 911 1.84 28.97 -8.25
N ILE A 912 1.74 29.67 -9.39
CA ILE A 912 1.79 29.11 -10.74
C ILE A 912 3.07 29.62 -11.42
N GLN A 913 3.94 28.71 -11.85
CA GLN A 913 5.20 29.01 -12.52
C GLN A 913 5.17 28.55 -13.98
N PHE A 914 5.52 29.45 -14.88
CA PHE A 914 5.73 29.20 -16.30
C PHE A 914 7.21 28.97 -16.52
N ARG A 915 7.57 27.85 -17.14
CA ARG A 915 8.96 27.45 -17.35
C ARG A 915 9.22 26.97 -18.76
N LEU A 916 10.48 27.02 -19.18
CA LEU A 916 10.99 26.31 -20.35
C LEU A 916 11.16 24.82 -20.02
N ALA A 917 11.20 23.97 -21.06
CA ALA A 917 11.41 22.53 -20.90
C ALA A 917 12.76 22.14 -20.26
N ASN A 918 13.74 23.05 -20.27
CA ASN A 918 15.02 22.88 -19.58
C ASN A 918 14.97 23.30 -18.09
N GLY A 919 13.81 23.74 -17.59
CA GLY A 919 13.58 24.14 -16.20
C GLY A 919 13.75 25.63 -15.90
N ASP A 920 14.12 26.46 -16.89
CA ASP A 920 14.28 27.89 -16.67
C ASP A 920 12.94 28.57 -16.39
N LEU A 921 12.88 29.39 -15.34
CA LEU A 921 11.69 30.16 -14.97
C LEU A 921 11.47 31.30 -15.97
N ILE A 922 10.28 31.36 -16.56
CA ILE A 922 9.83 32.43 -17.45
C ILE A 922 9.05 33.47 -16.64
N GLN A 923 8.06 33.01 -15.88
CA GLN A 923 7.16 33.88 -15.12
C GLN A 923 6.55 33.14 -13.93
N GLU A 924 6.19 33.87 -12.88
CA GLU A 924 5.47 33.35 -11.72
C GLU A 924 4.28 34.25 -11.38
N MET A 925 3.21 33.65 -10.85
CA MET A 925 2.04 34.37 -10.30
C MET A 925 1.46 33.65 -9.09
N ASP A 926 0.64 34.36 -8.33
CA ASP A 926 -0.11 33.80 -7.20
C ASP A 926 -1.27 32.93 -7.69
N ALA A 927 -1.45 31.79 -7.03
CA ALA A 927 -2.54 30.85 -7.21
C ALA A 927 -3.57 31.02 -6.08
N ALA A 928 -4.85 30.85 -6.37
CA ALA A 928 -5.88 30.76 -5.35
C ALA A 928 -5.71 29.54 -4.43
N HIS A 929 -6.35 29.56 -3.27
CA HIS A 929 -6.30 28.47 -2.28
C HIS A 929 -6.88 27.14 -2.80
N TYR A 930 -7.72 27.16 -3.85
CA TYR A 930 -8.31 25.98 -4.48
C TYR A 930 -7.50 25.54 -5.69
N LYS A 931 -7.45 24.23 -5.98
CA LYS A 931 -6.69 23.65 -7.11
C LYS A 931 -7.25 24.14 -8.46
N PRO A 932 -6.58 25.05 -9.19
CA PRO A 932 -7.09 25.55 -10.45
C PRO A 932 -7.04 24.48 -11.56
N GLY A 933 -8.02 24.53 -12.46
CA GLY A 933 -7.96 23.79 -13.73
C GLY A 933 -7.01 24.49 -14.70
N ILE A 934 -6.06 23.75 -15.28
CA ILE A 934 -5.06 24.31 -16.20
C ILE A 934 -5.08 23.52 -17.52
N GLU A 935 -5.23 24.21 -18.65
CA GLU A 935 -5.28 23.59 -19.98
C GLU A 935 -4.58 24.43 -21.06
N PHE A 936 -3.70 23.81 -21.85
CA PHE A 936 -3.07 24.44 -23.00
C PHE A 936 -3.97 24.40 -24.24
N SER A 937 -3.93 25.44 -25.07
CA SER A 937 -4.49 25.35 -26.42
C SER A 937 -3.70 24.33 -27.25
N PRO A 938 -4.31 23.63 -28.22
CA PRO A 938 -3.63 22.59 -29.01
C PRO A 938 -2.43 23.08 -29.81
N ASP A 939 -2.37 24.37 -30.15
CA ASP A 939 -1.22 24.99 -30.82
C ASP A 939 -0.11 25.44 -29.84
N GLY A 940 -0.31 25.26 -28.53
CA GLY A 940 0.62 25.62 -27.48
C GLY A 940 0.87 27.10 -27.29
N LYS A 941 0.04 27.97 -27.88
CA LYS A 941 0.21 29.42 -27.80
C LYS A 941 -0.51 30.05 -26.61
N GLU A 942 -1.56 29.40 -26.12
CA GLU A 942 -2.40 29.89 -25.04
C GLU A 942 -2.55 28.87 -23.92
N LEU A 943 -2.85 29.36 -22.72
CA LEU A 943 -3.11 28.59 -21.52
C LEU A 943 -4.36 29.14 -20.83
N ALA A 944 -5.34 28.28 -20.57
CA ALA A 944 -6.51 28.57 -19.76
C ALA A 944 -6.25 28.17 -18.30
N ILE A 945 -6.54 29.08 -17.38
CA ILE A 945 -6.47 28.88 -15.93
C ILE A 945 -7.84 29.17 -15.34
N ALA A 946 -8.50 28.15 -14.81
CA ALA A 946 -9.82 28.19 -14.20
C ALA A 946 -9.73 28.05 -12.69
N GLY A 947 -10.54 28.77 -11.91
CA GLY A 947 -10.57 28.65 -10.44
C GLY A 947 -9.57 29.52 -9.68
N ASN A 948 -8.76 30.34 -10.38
CA ASN A 948 -7.94 31.38 -9.73
C ASN A 948 -8.81 32.54 -9.22
N GLU A 949 -9.95 32.78 -9.87
CA GLU A 949 -11.04 33.62 -9.41
C GLU A 949 -12.36 32.84 -9.60
N PRO A 950 -13.35 32.96 -8.69
CA PRO A 950 -14.65 32.33 -8.87
C PRO A 950 -15.33 32.76 -10.17
N ASP A 951 -15.99 31.83 -10.86
CA ASP A 951 -16.78 32.01 -12.10
C ASP A 951 -16.01 32.65 -13.28
N LYS A 952 -14.68 32.58 -13.26
CA LYS A 952 -13.81 33.18 -14.27
C LYS A 952 -12.69 32.25 -14.70
N ILE A 953 -12.38 32.31 -15.99
CA ILE A 953 -11.23 31.65 -16.60
C ILE A 953 -10.31 32.71 -17.18
N GLN A 954 -9.04 32.70 -16.79
CA GLN A 954 -8.02 33.58 -17.34
C GLN A 954 -7.26 32.87 -18.47
N LEU A 955 -7.10 33.53 -19.61
CA LEU A 955 -6.28 33.08 -20.71
C LEU A 955 -4.96 33.82 -20.72
N TRP A 956 -3.88 33.07 -20.86
CA TRP A 956 -2.50 33.52 -20.83
C TRP A 956 -1.78 33.05 -22.10
N SER A 957 -0.73 33.74 -22.53
CA SER A 957 0.17 33.23 -23.56
C SER A 957 1.10 32.18 -22.97
N SER A 958 1.69 31.33 -23.81
CA SER A 958 2.73 30.38 -23.39
C SER A 958 4.03 31.05 -22.92
N GLU A 959 4.16 32.37 -23.05
CA GLU A 959 5.23 33.18 -22.47
C GLU A 959 4.86 33.77 -21.10
N GLY A 960 3.68 33.46 -20.56
CA GLY A 960 3.20 33.98 -19.28
C GLY A 960 2.49 35.33 -19.35
N LYS A 961 2.17 35.86 -20.54
CA LYS A 961 1.47 37.16 -20.65
C LYS A 961 -0.04 36.97 -20.56
N PHE A 962 -0.71 37.73 -19.69
CA PHE A 962 -2.17 37.71 -19.61
C PHE A 962 -2.80 38.20 -20.93
N LEU A 963 -3.81 37.48 -21.42
CA LEU A 963 -4.50 37.78 -22.69
C LEU A 963 -5.91 38.31 -22.46
N LYS A 964 -6.79 37.52 -21.81
CA LYS A 964 -8.19 37.89 -21.57
C LYS A 964 -8.83 37.06 -20.46
N THR A 965 -9.99 37.51 -19.96
CA THR A 965 -10.84 36.77 -19.03
C THR A 965 -12.13 36.33 -19.72
N ILE A 966 -12.50 35.06 -19.54
CA ILE A 966 -13.82 34.51 -19.87
C ILE A 966 -14.64 34.50 -18.57
N LYS A 967 -15.85 35.06 -18.62
CA LYS A 967 -16.78 35.14 -17.48
C LYS A 967 -17.84 34.04 -17.57
N ASP A 968 -18.46 33.73 -16.43
CA ASP A 968 -19.59 32.81 -16.28
C ASP A 968 -19.24 31.35 -16.66
N ALA A 969 -18.05 30.90 -16.29
CA ALA A 969 -17.57 29.54 -16.57
C ALA A 969 -16.54 29.07 -15.53
N ASP A 970 -16.66 27.80 -15.12
CA ASP A 970 -15.85 27.16 -14.08
C ASP A 970 -14.72 26.31 -14.67
N SER A 971 -14.88 25.86 -15.91
CA SER A 971 -13.88 25.06 -16.63
C SER A 971 -14.00 25.30 -18.12
N LEU A 972 -12.88 25.14 -18.84
CA LEU A 972 -12.82 25.25 -20.29
C LEU A 972 -11.98 24.13 -20.86
N TYR A 973 -12.45 23.58 -21.98
CA TYR A 973 -11.77 22.54 -22.73
C TYR A 973 -11.64 22.92 -24.21
N PHE A 974 -10.43 22.88 -24.76
CA PHE A 974 -10.17 23.20 -26.16
C PHE A 974 -10.45 22.00 -27.06
N SER A 975 -11.05 22.26 -28.23
CA SER A 975 -11.14 21.24 -29.28
C SER A 975 -9.75 20.99 -29.90
N PRO A 976 -9.38 19.75 -30.25
CA PRO A 976 -8.06 19.43 -30.79
C PRO A 976 -7.72 20.13 -32.11
N ASN A 977 -8.72 20.48 -32.92
CA ASN A 977 -8.53 21.23 -34.16
C ASN A 977 -8.25 22.73 -33.93
N ASN A 978 -8.25 23.18 -32.67
CA ASN A 978 -8.02 24.56 -32.24
C ASN A 978 -8.98 25.58 -32.90
N GLN A 979 -10.20 25.17 -33.27
CA GLN A 979 -11.22 26.05 -33.87
C GLN A 979 -12.34 26.41 -32.89
N THR A 980 -12.62 25.52 -31.92
CA THR A 980 -13.67 25.69 -30.91
C THR A 980 -13.18 25.37 -29.50
N TYR A 981 -13.98 25.71 -28.49
CA TYR A 981 -13.79 25.31 -27.10
C TYR A 981 -15.15 25.16 -26.39
N ILE A 982 -15.18 24.38 -25.32
CA ILE A 982 -16.36 24.18 -24.49
C ILE A 982 -16.14 24.82 -23.13
N THR A 983 -17.13 25.56 -22.64
CA THR A 983 -17.15 26.04 -21.26
C THR A 983 -18.18 25.25 -20.45
N VAL A 984 -17.84 24.95 -19.20
CA VAL A 984 -18.73 24.34 -18.21
C VAL A 984 -19.07 25.38 -17.15
N THR A 985 -20.35 25.55 -16.84
CA THR A 985 -20.82 26.42 -15.73
C THR A 985 -21.68 25.59 -14.77
N SER A 986 -21.26 25.50 -13.51
CA SER A 986 -21.83 24.64 -12.45
C SER A 986 -22.10 25.38 -11.14
N ALA A 987 -21.40 26.49 -10.87
CA ALA A 987 -21.36 27.17 -9.57
C ALA A 987 -22.70 27.57 -8.93
N ASN A 988 -23.82 27.55 -9.66
CA ASN A 988 -25.14 27.93 -9.15
C ASN A 988 -26.32 27.09 -9.72
N ASN A 989 -26.06 25.93 -10.33
CA ASN A 989 -27.12 25.11 -10.93
C ASN A 989 -26.95 23.61 -10.63
N PRO A 990 -28.04 22.89 -10.30
CA PRO A 990 -28.01 21.44 -10.07
C PRO A 990 -27.73 20.60 -11.34
N ILE A 991 -27.77 21.23 -12.53
CA ILE A 991 -27.33 20.64 -13.79
C ILE A 991 -26.37 21.64 -14.45
N PRO A 992 -25.11 21.26 -14.74
CA PRO A 992 -24.15 22.14 -15.36
C PRO A 992 -24.60 22.54 -16.77
N THR A 993 -24.17 23.71 -17.22
CA THR A 993 -24.42 24.21 -18.56
C THR A 993 -23.14 24.19 -19.38
N LEU A 994 -23.07 23.27 -20.33
CA LEU A 994 -22.08 23.18 -21.41
C LEU A 994 -22.45 24.13 -22.56
N ARG A 995 -21.51 24.97 -22.95
CA ARG A 995 -21.61 25.87 -24.11
C ARG A 995 -20.43 25.65 -25.04
N LEU A 996 -20.70 25.48 -26.33
CA LEU A 996 -19.73 25.35 -27.40
C LEU A 996 -19.49 26.71 -28.05
N TRP A 997 -18.23 27.12 -28.12
CA TRP A 997 -17.80 28.42 -28.61
C TRP A 997 -16.81 28.27 -29.75
N ARG A 998 -16.81 29.24 -30.66
CA ARG A 998 -15.71 29.44 -31.61
C ARG A 998 -14.58 30.22 -30.93
N ARG A 999 -13.34 30.02 -31.37
CA ARG A 999 -12.15 30.65 -30.76
C ARG A 999 -12.17 32.18 -30.77
N ASP A 1000 -12.91 32.80 -31.68
CA ASP A 1000 -13.14 34.26 -31.71
C ASP A 1000 -14.13 34.76 -30.64
N GLY A 1001 -14.68 33.86 -29.81
CA GLY A 1001 -15.61 34.19 -28.73
C GLY A 1001 -17.09 34.12 -29.12
N LYS A 1002 -17.43 33.75 -30.37
CA LYS A 1002 -18.82 33.57 -30.77
C LYS A 1002 -19.40 32.27 -30.17
N LEU A 1003 -20.48 32.38 -29.40
CA LEU A 1003 -21.25 31.22 -28.94
C LEU A 1003 -21.86 30.51 -30.16
N LEU A 1004 -21.53 29.24 -30.34
CA LEU A 1004 -22.10 28.41 -31.40
C LEU A 1004 -23.37 27.72 -30.93
N LYS A 1005 -23.33 27.10 -29.75
CA LYS A 1005 -24.44 26.28 -29.25
C LYS A 1005 -24.41 26.10 -27.74
N THR A 1006 -25.56 26.10 -27.10
CA THR A 1006 -25.75 25.57 -25.74
C THR A 1006 -26.21 24.12 -25.85
N LEU A 1007 -25.49 23.19 -25.24
CA LEU A 1007 -25.74 21.75 -25.42
C LEU A 1007 -26.95 21.28 -24.59
N SER A 1008 -27.67 20.26 -25.06
CA SER A 1008 -28.78 19.62 -24.34
C SER A 1008 -28.48 18.16 -24.01
N GLY A 1009 -29.14 17.60 -22.99
CA GLY A 1009 -28.93 16.22 -22.53
C GLY A 1009 -27.83 16.05 -21.47
N GLN A 1010 -27.47 17.13 -20.78
CA GLN A 1010 -26.28 17.22 -19.93
C GLN A 1010 -26.32 16.26 -18.73
N PRO A 1011 -25.17 15.74 -18.30
CA PRO A 1011 -25.08 14.88 -17.13
C PRO A 1011 -25.04 15.72 -15.83
N HIS A 1012 -25.44 15.14 -14.70
CA HIS A 1012 -25.75 15.92 -13.49
C HIS A 1012 -24.54 16.62 -12.87
N GLU A 1013 -23.45 15.88 -12.67
CA GLU A 1013 -22.24 16.42 -12.08
C GLU A 1013 -21.06 15.90 -12.89
N ILE A 1014 -20.50 16.80 -13.71
CA ILE A 1014 -19.46 16.45 -14.68
C ILE A 1014 -18.19 16.11 -13.93
N THR A 1015 -17.71 14.87 -14.13
CA THR A 1015 -16.50 14.34 -13.49
C THR A 1015 -15.34 14.19 -14.47
N ALA A 1016 -15.63 13.99 -15.76
CA ALA A 1016 -14.63 13.83 -16.81
C ALA A 1016 -15.15 14.33 -18.17
N MET A 1017 -14.24 14.84 -19.00
CA MET A 1017 -14.48 15.21 -20.40
C MET A 1017 -13.30 14.77 -21.27
N GLY A 1018 -13.57 14.33 -22.50
CA GLY A 1018 -12.54 13.97 -23.48
C GLY A 1018 -12.95 14.29 -24.91
N PHE A 1019 -11.98 14.66 -25.76
CA PHE A 1019 -12.17 14.96 -27.19
C PHE A 1019 -11.50 13.92 -28.09
N SER A 1020 -12.09 13.66 -29.26
CA SER A 1020 -11.43 13.01 -30.38
C SER A 1020 -10.73 14.06 -31.26
N PRO A 1021 -9.72 13.68 -32.06
CA PRO A 1021 -9.11 14.58 -33.05
C PRO A 1021 -10.08 15.09 -34.11
N SER A 1022 -11.15 14.36 -34.40
CA SER A 1022 -12.22 14.81 -35.29
C SER A 1022 -13.14 15.88 -34.66
N GLY A 1023 -12.95 16.20 -33.38
CA GLY A 1023 -13.72 17.20 -32.65
C GLY A 1023 -14.96 16.66 -31.93
N GLN A 1024 -15.26 15.36 -32.06
CA GLN A 1024 -16.26 14.68 -31.24
C GLN A 1024 -15.84 14.75 -29.76
N PHE A 1025 -16.77 14.86 -28.83
CA PHE A 1025 -16.43 14.92 -27.41
C PHE A 1025 -17.43 14.19 -26.53
N MET A 1026 -16.96 13.81 -25.34
CA MET A 1026 -17.73 13.03 -24.38
C MET A 1026 -17.67 13.66 -23.00
N VAL A 1027 -18.75 13.52 -22.25
CA VAL A 1027 -18.85 14.02 -20.88
C VAL A 1027 -19.45 12.94 -19.99
N GLY A 1028 -18.73 12.57 -18.92
CA GLY A 1028 -19.15 11.60 -17.92
C GLY A 1028 -19.59 12.26 -16.61
N ASP A 1029 -20.57 11.67 -15.91
CA ASP A 1029 -20.91 12.04 -14.54
C ASP A 1029 -20.61 11.00 -13.46
N ARG A 1030 -20.73 11.46 -12.22
CA ARG A 1030 -20.64 10.68 -10.98
C ARG A 1030 -21.66 9.55 -10.86
N PHE A 1031 -22.70 9.52 -11.69
CA PHE A 1031 -23.72 8.46 -11.67
C PHE A 1031 -23.47 7.42 -12.77
N GLY A 1032 -22.39 7.57 -13.54
CA GLY A 1032 -22.02 6.65 -14.61
C GLY A 1032 -22.68 6.94 -15.95
N LYS A 1033 -23.38 8.06 -16.10
CA LYS A 1033 -23.91 8.50 -17.40
C LYS A 1033 -22.78 9.10 -18.22
N LEU A 1034 -22.60 8.57 -19.43
CA LEU A 1034 -21.61 9.03 -20.40
C LEU A 1034 -22.34 9.53 -21.63
N VAL A 1035 -22.18 10.81 -21.97
CA VAL A 1035 -22.89 11.45 -23.08
C VAL A 1035 -21.90 11.81 -24.17
N VAL A 1036 -22.27 11.57 -25.43
CA VAL A 1036 -21.41 11.74 -26.61
C VAL A 1036 -22.01 12.78 -27.55
N TRP A 1037 -21.23 13.76 -27.95
CA TRP A 1037 -21.62 14.80 -28.91
C TRP A 1037 -20.70 14.83 -30.12
N SER A 1038 -21.26 15.25 -31.27
CA SER A 1038 -20.50 15.57 -32.47
C SER A 1038 -19.69 16.86 -32.30
N ALA A 1039 -18.75 17.13 -33.20
CA ALA A 1039 -17.96 18.37 -33.21
C ALA A 1039 -18.82 19.64 -33.32
N GLU A 1040 -20.00 19.53 -33.91
CA GLU A 1040 -20.99 20.60 -34.04
C GLU A 1040 -21.91 20.73 -32.81
N GLY A 1041 -21.71 19.90 -31.78
CA GLY A 1041 -22.51 19.90 -30.56
C GLY A 1041 -23.88 19.24 -30.73
N ASN A 1042 -24.04 18.28 -31.63
CA ASN A 1042 -25.24 17.45 -31.73
C ASN A 1042 -25.09 16.22 -30.84
N LEU A 1043 -26.13 15.89 -30.05
CA LEU A 1043 -26.13 14.68 -29.23
C LEU A 1043 -26.12 13.45 -30.15
N ILE A 1044 -25.11 12.60 -30.00
CA ILE A 1044 -24.97 11.35 -30.76
C ILE A 1044 -25.61 10.22 -29.96
N GLN A 1045 -25.17 10.03 -28.71
CA GLN A 1045 -25.60 8.89 -27.89
C GLN A 1045 -25.41 9.18 -26.40
N THR A 1046 -26.17 8.44 -25.57
CA THR A 1046 -25.95 8.34 -24.13
C THR A 1046 -25.68 6.87 -23.78
N LEU A 1047 -24.60 6.64 -23.06
CA LEU A 1047 -24.10 5.34 -22.60
C LEU A 1047 -24.15 5.29 -21.07
N ASN A 1048 -24.17 4.08 -20.51
CA ASN A 1048 -24.10 3.86 -19.07
C ASN A 1048 -22.86 3.02 -18.74
N HIS A 1049 -21.95 3.62 -17.99
CA HIS A 1049 -20.73 3.00 -17.52
C HIS A 1049 -20.97 1.99 -16.38
N GLY A 1050 -22.06 2.15 -15.62
CA GLY A 1050 -22.44 1.32 -14.47
C GLY A 1050 -21.72 1.65 -13.16
N ALA A 1051 -20.89 2.69 -13.16
CA ALA A 1051 -20.16 3.20 -12.00
C ALA A 1051 -19.77 4.67 -12.25
N ALA A 1052 -19.59 5.44 -11.17
CA ALA A 1052 -19.12 6.83 -11.24
C ALA A 1052 -17.86 6.94 -12.10
N ILE A 1053 -17.90 7.78 -13.13
CA ILE A 1053 -16.77 7.95 -14.05
C ILE A 1053 -15.73 8.85 -13.40
N ILE A 1054 -14.45 8.50 -13.52
CA ILE A 1054 -13.34 9.29 -12.98
C ILE A 1054 -12.56 9.94 -14.12
N ASP A 1055 -12.40 9.26 -15.26
CA ASP A 1055 -11.62 9.76 -16.38
C ASP A 1055 -12.04 9.11 -17.71
N ILE A 1056 -11.79 9.82 -18.82
CA ILE A 1056 -12.18 9.42 -20.19
C ILE A 1056 -11.03 9.77 -21.14
N ALA A 1057 -10.58 8.80 -21.95
CA ALA A 1057 -9.65 9.05 -23.05
C ALA A 1057 -10.21 8.50 -24.37
N LEU A 1058 -10.06 9.26 -25.47
CA LEU A 1058 -10.45 8.81 -26.80
C LEU A 1058 -9.19 8.48 -27.62
N ARG A 1059 -9.29 7.43 -28.43
CA ARG A 1059 -8.24 7.09 -29.39
C ARG A 1059 -8.25 8.11 -30.53
N ASN A 1060 -7.07 8.41 -31.08
CA ASN A 1060 -6.93 9.49 -32.05
C ASN A 1060 -7.67 9.29 -33.38
N ASP A 1061 -8.04 8.07 -33.72
CA ASP A 1061 -8.88 7.80 -34.89
C ASP A 1061 -10.38 8.01 -34.63
N GLY A 1062 -10.77 8.30 -33.39
CA GLY A 1062 -12.16 8.47 -32.96
C GLY A 1062 -13.00 7.19 -33.06
N GLN A 1063 -12.39 6.02 -33.25
CA GLN A 1063 -13.10 4.73 -33.41
C GLN A 1063 -13.18 3.94 -32.11
N GLN A 1064 -12.34 4.26 -31.13
CA GLN A 1064 -12.29 3.61 -29.83
C GLN A 1064 -12.16 4.64 -28.72
N LEU A 1065 -12.66 4.30 -27.55
CA LEU A 1065 -12.58 5.11 -26.35
C LEU A 1065 -12.39 4.23 -25.13
N ALA A 1066 -11.79 4.82 -24.10
CA ALA A 1066 -11.50 4.20 -22.83
C ALA A 1066 -12.09 5.04 -21.70
N THR A 1067 -12.72 4.39 -20.73
CA THR A 1067 -13.32 5.03 -19.56
C THR A 1067 -12.88 4.31 -18.29
N VAL A 1068 -12.68 5.04 -17.20
CA VAL A 1068 -12.41 4.44 -15.88
C VAL A 1068 -13.49 4.86 -14.89
N GLY A 1069 -13.97 3.90 -14.10
CA GLY A 1069 -14.93 4.15 -13.03
C GLY A 1069 -14.33 4.07 -11.63
N ILE A 1070 -15.12 4.30 -10.58
CA ILE A 1070 -14.68 4.16 -9.18
C ILE A 1070 -14.23 2.75 -8.79
N ASN A 1071 -14.65 1.73 -9.55
CA ASN A 1071 -14.12 0.37 -9.43
C ASN A 1071 -12.70 0.23 -10.02
N GLN A 1072 -12.11 1.33 -10.51
CA GLN A 1072 -10.75 1.51 -10.98
C GLN A 1072 -10.34 0.63 -12.18
N ASN A 1073 -11.32 0.03 -12.86
CA ASN A 1073 -11.08 -0.74 -14.08
C ASN A 1073 -11.30 0.13 -15.33
N ILE A 1074 -10.43 -0.02 -16.34
CA ILE A 1074 -10.63 0.61 -17.64
C ILE A 1074 -11.61 -0.22 -18.46
N LYS A 1075 -12.67 0.40 -18.97
CA LYS A 1075 -13.55 -0.17 -19.99
C LYS A 1075 -13.20 0.41 -21.35
N LEU A 1076 -13.01 -0.46 -22.33
CA LEU A 1076 -12.84 -0.10 -23.74
C LEU A 1076 -14.17 -0.19 -24.46
N TRP A 1077 -14.44 0.80 -25.31
CA TRP A 1077 -15.64 0.88 -26.13
C TRP A 1077 -15.29 1.28 -27.55
N ARG A 1078 -16.14 0.92 -28.50
CA ARG A 1078 -16.14 1.51 -29.84
C ARG A 1078 -16.89 2.83 -29.83
N SER A 1079 -16.63 3.65 -30.84
CA SER A 1079 -17.27 4.94 -31.06
C SER A 1079 -18.78 4.90 -31.25
N ASP A 1080 -19.34 3.74 -31.62
CA ASP A 1080 -20.78 3.44 -31.70
C ASP A 1080 -21.41 3.05 -30.35
N GLY A 1081 -20.63 3.08 -29.27
CA GLY A 1081 -21.06 2.69 -27.92
C GLY A 1081 -20.97 1.20 -27.63
N THR A 1082 -20.47 0.37 -28.55
CA THR A 1082 -20.29 -1.06 -28.32
C THR A 1082 -19.18 -1.30 -27.30
N PHE A 1083 -19.50 -1.99 -26.21
CA PHE A 1083 -18.51 -2.44 -25.24
C PHE A 1083 -17.54 -3.45 -25.87
N ILE A 1084 -16.23 -3.24 -25.70
CA ILE A 1084 -15.17 -4.13 -26.22
C ILE A 1084 -14.74 -5.09 -25.12
N ARG A 1085 -14.16 -4.57 -24.02
CA ARG A 1085 -13.67 -5.36 -22.88
C ARG A 1085 -13.37 -4.48 -21.67
N THR A 1086 -13.15 -5.13 -20.52
CA THR A 1086 -12.61 -4.50 -19.31
C THR A 1086 -11.14 -4.90 -19.13
N LEU A 1087 -10.30 -3.94 -18.75
CA LEU A 1087 -8.91 -4.12 -18.38
C LEU A 1087 -8.81 -4.01 -16.85
N GLU A 1088 -8.57 -5.14 -16.20
CA GLU A 1088 -8.41 -5.19 -14.75
C GLU A 1088 -7.09 -4.56 -14.36
N THR A 1089 -7.21 -3.51 -13.56
CA THR A 1089 -6.13 -2.61 -13.23
C THR A 1089 -6.30 -2.26 -11.78
N ASN A 1090 -5.69 -3.07 -10.92
CA ASN A 1090 -5.78 -2.88 -9.48
C ASN A 1090 -5.16 -1.52 -9.15
N GLN A 1091 -6.06 -0.56 -8.95
CA GLN A 1091 -5.82 0.81 -8.55
C GLN A 1091 -5.19 1.72 -9.62
N ILE A 1092 -6.00 2.57 -10.28
CA ILE A 1092 -5.57 3.53 -11.31
C ILE A 1092 -5.60 4.97 -10.79
N GLY A 1093 -4.57 5.75 -11.13
CA GLY A 1093 -4.56 7.21 -11.00
C GLY A 1093 -5.06 7.95 -12.25
N ARG A 1094 -4.41 7.76 -13.42
CA ARG A 1094 -4.71 8.41 -14.71
C ARG A 1094 -4.34 7.50 -15.88
N PHE A 1095 -4.99 7.66 -17.03
CA PHE A 1095 -4.68 6.90 -18.25
C PHE A 1095 -4.84 7.77 -19.53
N GLU A 1096 -4.12 7.42 -20.59
CA GLU A 1096 -4.13 8.15 -21.87
C GLU A 1096 -3.81 7.21 -23.04
N PHE A 1097 -4.32 7.53 -24.25
CA PHE A 1097 -3.84 6.91 -25.48
C PHE A 1097 -2.58 7.63 -25.98
N SER A 1098 -1.68 6.91 -26.64
CA SER A 1098 -0.55 7.54 -27.34
C SER A 1098 -1.02 8.43 -28.51
N PRO A 1099 -0.24 9.46 -28.91
CA PRO A 1099 -0.59 10.33 -30.03
C PRO A 1099 -0.75 9.62 -31.39
N ASP A 1100 -0.16 8.45 -31.57
CA ASP A 1100 -0.39 7.61 -32.76
C ASP A 1100 -1.62 6.70 -32.64
N GLY A 1101 -2.27 6.68 -31.47
CA GLY A 1101 -3.43 5.86 -31.15
C GLY A 1101 -3.14 4.36 -31.01
N GLN A 1102 -1.86 3.95 -30.99
CA GLN A 1102 -1.50 2.53 -30.97
C GLN A 1102 -1.45 1.96 -29.56
N LEU A 1103 -1.17 2.79 -28.56
CA LEU A 1103 -0.95 2.38 -27.18
C LEU A 1103 -1.99 3.01 -26.26
N LEU A 1104 -2.33 2.27 -25.22
CA LEU A 1104 -3.03 2.77 -24.05
C LEU A 1104 -2.09 2.63 -22.87
N ILE A 1105 -1.92 3.70 -22.10
CA ILE A 1105 -1.09 3.68 -20.90
C ILE A 1105 -1.91 4.13 -19.70
N ALA A 1106 -1.70 3.47 -18.57
CA ALA A 1106 -2.31 3.86 -17.31
C ALA A 1106 -1.27 3.82 -16.21
N LYS A 1107 -1.24 4.87 -15.40
CA LYS A 1107 -0.48 4.84 -14.17
C LYS A 1107 -1.34 4.33 -13.04
N THR A 1108 -0.82 3.33 -12.34
CA THR A 1108 -1.44 2.73 -11.17
C THR A 1108 -0.97 3.39 -9.87
N ILE A 1109 -1.72 3.15 -8.81
CA ILE A 1109 -1.43 3.66 -7.46
C ILE A 1109 -0.17 2.99 -6.87
N ASP A 1110 0.15 1.75 -7.28
CA ASP A 1110 1.38 1.02 -6.91
C ASP A 1110 2.66 1.54 -7.59
N SER A 1111 2.60 2.76 -8.13
CA SER A 1111 3.70 3.45 -8.81
C SER A 1111 4.17 2.79 -10.10
N THR A 1112 3.39 1.89 -10.71
CA THR A 1112 3.72 1.31 -12.02
C THR A 1112 2.98 2.01 -13.17
N ILE A 1113 3.58 2.05 -14.36
CA ILE A 1113 2.88 2.39 -15.59
C ILE A 1113 2.57 1.10 -16.31
N HIS A 1114 1.29 0.77 -16.42
CA HIS A 1114 0.80 -0.29 -17.27
C HIS A 1114 0.68 0.22 -18.70
N ILE A 1115 1.13 -0.59 -19.65
CA ILE A 1115 1.09 -0.29 -21.08
C ILE A 1115 0.36 -1.43 -21.78
N TRP A 1116 -0.64 -1.08 -22.58
CA TRP A 1116 -1.39 -1.97 -23.46
C TRP A 1116 -1.28 -1.47 -24.90
N GLN A 1117 -1.52 -2.39 -25.83
CA GLN A 1117 -1.99 -2.02 -27.16
C GLN A 1117 -3.37 -1.37 -27.04
N ALA A 1118 -3.77 -0.57 -28.03
CA ALA A 1118 -5.06 0.11 -28.03
C ALA A 1118 -6.26 -0.85 -27.98
N ASP A 1119 -6.09 -2.10 -28.42
CA ASP A 1119 -7.10 -3.16 -28.32
C ASP A 1119 -7.23 -3.77 -26.90
N GLY A 1120 -6.39 -3.34 -25.96
CA GLY A 1120 -6.35 -3.82 -24.59
C GLY A 1120 -5.43 -5.02 -24.35
N THR A 1121 -4.62 -5.43 -25.34
CA THR A 1121 -3.60 -6.46 -25.15
C THR A 1121 -2.48 -5.93 -24.26
N PRO A 1122 -2.19 -6.56 -23.10
CA PRO A 1122 -1.14 -6.08 -22.21
C PRO A 1122 0.24 -6.23 -22.87
N ILE A 1123 1.02 -5.15 -22.90
CA ILE A 1123 2.38 -5.15 -23.42
C ILE A 1123 3.37 -5.31 -22.26
N THR A 1124 3.35 -4.39 -21.30
CA THR A 1124 4.33 -4.38 -20.21
C THR A 1124 3.88 -3.52 -19.01
N ARG A 1125 4.65 -3.59 -17.93
CA ARG A 1125 4.54 -2.73 -16.75
C ARG A 1125 5.90 -2.13 -16.45
N ILE A 1126 5.97 -0.81 -16.34
CA ILE A 1126 7.19 -0.08 -16.01
C ILE A 1126 7.09 0.35 -14.55
N PRO A 1127 7.89 -0.22 -13.62
CA PRO A 1127 7.94 0.27 -12.25
C PRO A 1127 8.58 1.66 -12.23
N MET A 1128 7.94 2.62 -11.57
CA MET A 1128 8.47 3.95 -11.33
C MET A 1128 8.43 4.20 -9.82
N GLY A 1129 9.42 4.90 -9.28
CA GLY A 1129 9.38 5.28 -7.86
C GLY A 1129 8.31 6.35 -7.60
N GLY A 1130 7.71 6.38 -6.42
CA GLY A 1130 7.03 7.57 -5.91
C GLY A 1130 5.52 7.44 -5.66
N ALA A 1131 5.06 8.23 -4.69
CA ALA A 1131 3.74 8.18 -4.07
C ALA A 1131 2.56 8.71 -4.92
N PHE A 1132 1.38 8.63 -4.32
CA PHE A 1132 0.04 8.95 -4.79
C PHE A 1132 -0.11 10.30 -5.54
N ASN A 1133 -1.06 10.32 -6.49
CA ASN A 1133 -1.43 11.42 -7.40
C ASN A 1133 -0.37 11.82 -8.43
N THR A 1134 -0.51 11.25 -9.62
CA THR A 1134 0.39 11.53 -10.74
C THR A 1134 -0.32 11.97 -11.99
N PHE A 1135 0.21 13.03 -12.60
CA PHE A 1135 -0.11 13.40 -13.97
C PHE A 1135 0.75 12.58 -14.92
N LEU A 1136 0.14 12.07 -15.98
CA LEU A 1136 0.80 11.32 -17.03
C LEU A 1136 0.36 11.96 -18.34
N ASN A 1137 1.31 12.46 -19.14
CA ASN A 1137 1.05 13.08 -20.43
C ASN A 1137 2.12 12.70 -21.45
N PHE A 1138 1.71 12.36 -22.67
CA PHE A 1138 2.65 12.30 -23.80
C PHE A 1138 3.05 13.71 -24.27
N THR A 1139 4.28 13.84 -24.79
CA THR A 1139 4.58 14.92 -25.73
C THR A 1139 3.85 14.63 -27.04
N PRO A 1140 3.29 15.64 -27.73
CA PRO A 1140 2.49 15.38 -28.95
C PRO A 1140 3.22 14.77 -30.13
N ASP A 1141 4.56 14.82 -30.15
CA ASP A 1141 5.36 14.05 -31.11
C ASP A 1141 5.42 12.54 -30.78
N GLY A 1142 4.84 12.12 -29.64
CA GLY A 1142 4.85 10.73 -29.15
C GLY A 1142 6.19 10.27 -28.60
N ASN A 1143 7.22 11.12 -28.62
CA ASN A 1143 8.59 10.70 -28.34
C ASN A 1143 8.95 10.75 -26.85
N ARG A 1144 8.13 11.37 -26.01
CA ARG A 1144 8.37 11.41 -24.56
C ARG A 1144 7.08 11.20 -23.79
N LEU A 1145 7.20 10.50 -22.67
CA LEU A 1145 6.15 10.37 -21.68
C LEU A 1145 6.58 11.11 -20.41
N ILE A 1146 5.78 12.08 -19.97
CA ILE A 1146 6.05 12.88 -18.79
C ILE A 1146 5.11 12.45 -17.68
N SER A 1147 5.67 12.07 -16.53
CA SER A 1147 4.94 11.58 -15.36
C SER A 1147 5.42 12.30 -14.11
N SER A 1148 4.53 12.72 -13.21
CA SER A 1148 4.91 13.44 -11.97
C SER A 1148 4.43 12.77 -10.69
N SER A 1149 5.27 12.55 -9.69
CA SER A 1149 4.87 11.94 -8.42
C SER A 1149 5.50 12.68 -7.26
N GLY A 1150 4.69 13.42 -6.50
CA GLY A 1150 5.19 14.27 -5.42
C GLY A 1150 6.28 15.23 -5.91
N SER A 1151 7.51 15.03 -5.43
CA SER A 1151 8.73 15.81 -5.76
C SER A 1151 9.45 15.33 -7.01
N MET A 1152 8.93 14.34 -7.74
CA MET A 1152 9.67 13.71 -8.82
C MET A 1152 8.99 13.94 -10.17
N LEU A 1153 9.75 14.49 -11.11
CA LEU A 1153 9.41 14.58 -12.52
C LEU A 1153 10.13 13.46 -13.27
N TYR A 1154 9.34 12.61 -13.91
CA TYR A 1154 9.80 11.58 -14.82
C TYR A 1154 9.60 12.03 -16.25
N SER A 1155 10.69 12.06 -17.02
CA SER A 1155 10.61 12.18 -18.48
C SER A 1155 11.19 10.92 -19.08
N LEU A 1156 10.34 10.16 -19.76
CA LEU A 1156 10.69 8.90 -20.37
C LEU A 1156 10.86 9.12 -21.88
N ASN A 1157 12.10 9.09 -22.37
CA ASN A 1157 12.42 9.28 -23.79
C ASN A 1157 12.19 7.98 -24.57
N LEU A 1158 11.33 8.01 -25.59
CA LEU A 1158 10.98 6.90 -26.48
C LEU A 1158 11.74 6.94 -27.81
N ASN A 1159 12.67 7.88 -28.01
CA ASN A 1159 13.48 7.99 -29.22
C ASN A 1159 14.63 6.94 -29.23
N LEU A 1160 14.60 6.06 -30.23
CA LEU A 1160 15.57 4.96 -30.39
C LEU A 1160 17.03 5.42 -30.54
N ASP A 1161 17.29 6.52 -31.24
CA ASP A 1161 18.66 7.00 -31.48
C ASP A 1161 19.28 7.59 -30.22
N ASP A 1162 18.48 8.30 -29.43
CA ASP A 1162 18.87 8.82 -28.13
C ASP A 1162 19.11 7.68 -27.13
N LEU A 1163 18.24 6.67 -27.10
CA LEU A 1163 18.37 5.51 -26.22
C LEU A 1163 19.62 4.69 -26.55
N LEU A 1164 19.91 4.46 -27.83
CA LEU A 1164 21.14 3.77 -28.25
C LEU A 1164 22.40 4.54 -27.84
N THR A 1165 22.39 5.87 -28.02
CA THR A 1165 23.49 6.75 -27.59
C THR A 1165 23.72 6.67 -26.07
N GLN A 1166 22.64 6.74 -25.29
CA GLN A 1166 22.72 6.63 -23.83
C GLN A 1166 23.26 5.27 -23.39
N GLY A 1167 22.80 4.19 -24.01
CA GLY A 1167 23.32 2.84 -23.74
C GLY A 1167 24.81 2.69 -24.03
N CYS A 1168 25.30 3.31 -25.11
CA CYS A 1168 26.73 3.31 -25.45
C CYS A 1168 27.56 4.00 -24.37
N ASN A 1169 27.10 5.16 -23.87
CA ASN A 1169 27.78 5.89 -22.79
C ASN A 1169 27.86 5.04 -21.50
N TRP A 1170 26.78 4.36 -21.12
CA TRP A 1170 26.74 3.53 -19.91
C TRP A 1170 27.63 2.29 -19.97
N LEU A 1171 27.82 1.72 -21.16
CA LEU A 1171 28.73 0.59 -21.37
C LEU A 1171 30.19 1.02 -21.61
N GLY A 1172 30.50 2.32 -21.59
CA GLY A 1172 31.83 2.86 -21.89
C GLY A 1172 32.96 2.22 -21.08
N ASP A 1173 32.85 2.23 -19.74
CA ASP A 1173 33.85 1.62 -18.84
C ASP A 1173 33.89 0.08 -18.97
N TYR A 1174 32.75 -0.53 -19.30
CA TYR A 1174 32.65 -1.96 -19.55
C TYR A 1174 33.42 -2.37 -20.81
N PHE A 1175 33.36 -1.57 -21.89
CA PHE A 1175 34.10 -1.82 -23.12
C PHE A 1175 35.61 -1.63 -22.99
N GLN A 1176 36.09 -0.79 -22.06
CA GLN A 1176 37.52 -0.69 -21.76
C GLN A 1176 38.10 -2.05 -21.31
N ASN A 1177 37.29 -2.85 -20.60
CA ASN A 1177 37.68 -4.16 -20.09
C ASN A 1177 37.22 -5.32 -21.00
N HIS A 1178 36.28 -5.09 -21.93
CA HIS A 1178 35.69 -6.10 -22.83
C HIS A 1178 35.61 -5.62 -24.30
N PRO A 1179 36.76 -5.35 -24.96
CA PRO A 1179 36.80 -4.73 -26.29
C PRO A 1179 36.19 -5.60 -27.41
N GLN A 1180 36.07 -6.92 -27.20
CA GLN A 1180 35.43 -7.83 -28.16
C GLN A 1180 33.91 -7.62 -28.24
N GLU A 1181 33.30 -7.12 -27.16
CA GLU A 1181 31.85 -6.87 -27.12
C GLU A 1181 31.48 -5.53 -27.79
N LEU A 1182 32.41 -4.57 -27.80
CA LEU A 1182 32.25 -3.30 -28.55
C LEU A 1182 32.05 -3.57 -30.04
N GLN A 1183 32.75 -4.54 -30.63
CA GLN A 1183 32.62 -4.92 -32.04
C GLN A 1183 31.21 -5.41 -32.41
N GLN A 1184 30.41 -5.84 -31.42
CA GLN A 1184 29.04 -6.31 -31.62
C GLN A 1184 28.01 -5.17 -31.59
N LEU A 1185 28.42 -3.93 -31.26
CA LEU A 1185 27.58 -2.74 -31.21
C LEU A 1185 28.11 -1.60 -32.11
N PRO A 1186 27.92 -1.69 -33.45
CA PRO A 1186 28.34 -0.65 -34.41
C PRO A 1186 27.92 0.79 -34.06
N SER A 1187 26.79 0.99 -33.38
CA SER A 1187 26.33 2.33 -32.95
C SER A 1187 27.24 3.01 -31.94
N CYS A 1188 28.09 2.26 -31.23
CA CYS A 1188 29.00 2.78 -30.20
C CYS A 1188 30.43 3.04 -30.69
N HIS A 1189 30.74 2.83 -31.98
CA HIS A 1189 32.11 2.92 -32.49
C HIS A 1189 32.61 4.36 -32.75
N ASN A 1190 31.68 5.32 -32.84
CA ASN A 1190 31.96 6.73 -33.14
C ASN A 1190 31.79 7.66 -31.92
N GLN A 1191 31.68 7.09 -30.73
CA GLN A 1191 31.55 7.78 -29.44
C GLN A 1191 32.74 7.38 -28.56
#